data_AF-A0A1M7QZT4-F1
#
_entry.id   AF-A0A1M7QZT4-F1
#
_cell.length_a   1.000
_cell.length_b   1.000
_cell.length_c   1.000
_cell.angle_alpha   90.00
_cell.angle_beta   90.00
_cell.angle_gamma   90.00
#
_symmetry.space_group_name_H-M   'P 1'
#
loop_
_entity.id
_entity.type
_entity.pdbx_description
1 polymer ?
#
loop_
_entity_poly.entity_id
_entity_poly.type
_entity_poly.pdbx_seq_one_letter_code
_entity_poly.pdbx_strand_id
1 'polypeptide(L)'
;MTHSLRRTLIPSAFATIAILAAVTACGGGDSGGSPAPAPAPAAFSPSVALMTDVHFEDVYGDFKSSSFSGIPTTSGKNATIRTMYAQLTSTRLFNENYFAFRAALDDAFAKGIKYVALPGDYTDDAQPVNVDGIAAILQEYRAKGMRFFIAPGNHDPNEPFDDNEAGKNDFLTQAGREQKVFATGNAACKAADPTVVCTDQLKELGYENIIARLGDFGFMPTSTDVLWETPFSQYTSYNYTDAKTQSALSNRQFEICLEGEGGAYKAAGEAALGKAYTRCGSLVDASYLVEPTKGLWLLSIDANVYIPNANFDPANPKVFKGYDGAGNAGWNKVLTHKKHLVEWIKNVSARAKAEGKQLIAFSHYPTMDFYANQTDAMKAVFKSGAFQTARVPELATTQALVATGLQLHVGGHMHFNGSNEYTDSTGRYLANVQSPSLAVYGAAYKIVTYKSADVADVQTVALNDVPRFKELFPHYQAEYDYLQASTVPADIAKRWNHGVLDTKSYGEFTRYYFGELSRLRFMDEYWPCEMKEAATGLTLQQMLVLSQLNTAVTLAQLKDAPGIVPLSATCAAAGTPPASPVAAPATQLAADWVAATTKARALATAAGLDFDALAAVTPYEFYGDFHRTVYAGELALRDMGELRVKQYKLLMSAFPAAPAAIVKVGDKPSDQNAVQVAFQSQFKQVFAIFKGLGSGKPSGHFTIDFKNKKLVNADTAGVSFN
;
A
#
# COMPACT_ATOMS: atom_id res chain seq x y z
N MET A 1 23.74 -33.83 54.37
CA MET A 1 22.99 -32.96 55.30
C MET A 1 21.66 -32.63 54.61
N THR A 2 20.63 -33.48 54.71
CA THR A 2 19.52 -33.42 55.71
C THR A 2 18.83 -32.05 55.70
N HIS A 3 17.58 -31.83 55.29
CA HIS A 3 16.30 -32.55 55.42
C HIS A 3 15.41 -32.22 54.20
N SER A 4 14.63 -33.07 53.52
CA SER A 4 13.56 -34.02 53.88
C SER A 4 12.42 -33.45 54.75
N LEU A 5 11.25 -33.21 54.15
CA LEU A 5 10.00 -33.83 54.58
C LEU A 5 8.88 -33.74 53.52
N ARG A 6 8.37 -34.93 53.19
CA ARG A 6 7.14 -35.24 52.44
C ARG A 6 5.89 -34.99 53.29
N ARG A 7 4.73 -34.80 52.65
CA ARG A 7 3.47 -35.60 52.76
C ARG A 7 2.30 -34.88 52.04
N THR A 8 1.73 -35.41 50.94
CA THR A 8 0.48 -36.25 50.81
C THR A 8 -0.81 -35.53 51.26
N LEU A 9 -2.01 -35.54 50.64
CA LEU A 9 -2.69 -36.26 49.54
C LEU A 9 -3.95 -35.42 49.10
N ILE A 10 -4.24 -35.38 47.79
CA ILE A 10 -5.49 -35.53 46.97
C ILE A 10 -6.93 -35.49 47.63
N PRO A 11 -8.07 -35.41 46.88
CA PRO A 11 -8.77 -34.30 46.19
C PRO A 11 -10.27 -34.11 46.62
N SER A 12 -10.97 -33.08 46.12
CA SER A 12 -12.45 -33.02 46.00
C SER A 12 -12.81 -32.01 44.90
N ALA A 13 -13.26 -32.40 43.70
CA ALA A 13 -14.62 -32.76 43.27
C ALA A 13 -15.57 -31.56 43.03
N PHE A 14 -15.87 -31.37 41.73
CA PHE A 14 -17.11 -30.90 41.07
C PHE A 14 -18.06 -29.89 41.73
N ALA A 15 -18.38 -28.82 40.99
CA ALA A 15 -19.72 -28.23 40.98
C ALA A 15 -20.04 -27.54 39.63
N THR A 16 -20.85 -28.23 38.83
CA THR A 16 -21.69 -27.73 37.74
C THR A 16 -22.70 -26.71 38.25
N ILE A 17 -22.87 -25.57 37.55
CA ILE A 17 -24.02 -24.67 37.75
C ILE A 17 -24.90 -24.73 36.51
N ALA A 18 -26.07 -25.35 36.68
CA ALA A 18 -27.24 -25.19 35.84
C ALA A 18 -28.23 -24.32 36.62
N ILE A 19 -28.77 -23.25 36.01
CA ILE A 19 -29.90 -22.51 36.58
C ILE A 19 -31.05 -22.53 35.59
N LEU A 20 -32.18 -22.97 36.14
CA LEU A 20 -33.46 -23.29 35.54
C LEU A 20 -34.28 -22.02 35.28
N ALA A 21 -35.17 -22.13 34.29
CA ALA A 21 -36.21 -21.18 33.95
C ALA A 21 -37.26 -21.01 35.06
N ALA A 22 -37.85 -19.81 35.14
CA ALA A 22 -39.10 -19.55 35.84
C ALA A 22 -40.07 -18.82 34.90
N VAL A 23 -41.26 -19.39 34.75
CA VAL A 23 -42.43 -18.82 34.07
C VAL A 23 -43.36 -18.26 35.14
N THR A 24 -43.82 -17.03 34.97
CA THR A 24 -45.10 -16.55 35.52
C THR A 24 -45.68 -15.49 34.60
N ALA A 25 -46.92 -15.71 34.19
CA ALA A 25 -47.77 -14.80 33.44
C ALA A 25 -48.67 -13.98 34.38
N CYS A 26 -48.99 -12.74 34.01
CA CYS A 26 -50.34 -12.15 34.06
C CYS A 26 -50.34 -10.67 33.63
N GLY A 27 -51.22 -10.32 32.67
CA GLY A 27 -52.01 -9.08 32.72
C GLY A 27 -51.70 -7.96 31.72
N GLY A 28 -52.69 -7.65 30.88
CA GLY A 28 -52.94 -6.30 30.37
C GLY A 28 -52.72 -6.10 28.87
N GLY A 29 -53.82 -5.98 28.11
CA GLY A 29 -53.78 -5.63 26.70
C GLY A 29 -53.53 -4.14 26.47
N ASP A 30 -52.92 -3.80 25.34
CA ASP A 30 -53.27 -2.64 24.55
C ASP A 30 -52.76 -2.82 23.11
N SER A 31 -53.63 -2.47 22.17
CA SER A 31 -53.43 -2.55 20.72
C SER A 31 -52.48 -1.46 20.24
N GLY A 32 -51.32 -1.85 19.74
CA GLY A 32 -50.40 -0.98 19.01
C GLY A 32 -49.37 -1.84 18.28
N GLY A 33 -49.59 -2.08 16.99
CA GLY A 33 -48.66 -2.83 16.14
C GLY A 33 -47.32 -2.12 16.02
N SER A 34 -46.40 -2.42 16.94
CA SER A 34 -44.99 -2.10 16.79
C SER A 34 -44.38 -3.03 15.74
N PRO A 35 -43.55 -2.53 14.81
CA PRO A 35 -42.80 -3.40 13.93
C PRO A 35 -41.98 -4.36 14.81
N ALA A 36 -42.04 -5.65 14.49
CA ALA A 36 -41.30 -6.67 15.21
C ALA A 36 -39.84 -6.22 15.40
N PRO A 37 -39.28 -6.26 16.62
CA PRO A 37 -37.89 -5.89 16.83
C PRO A 37 -37.02 -6.72 15.88
N ALA A 38 -36.14 -6.04 15.16
CA ALA A 38 -35.17 -6.69 14.30
C ALA A 38 -34.46 -7.79 15.10
N PRO A 39 -34.31 -9.00 14.54
CA PRO A 39 -33.63 -10.08 15.24
C PRO A 39 -32.26 -9.59 15.71
N ALA A 40 -31.93 -9.86 16.98
CA ALA A 40 -30.62 -9.52 17.52
C ALA A 40 -29.54 -10.11 16.59
N PRO A 41 -28.51 -9.33 16.21
CA PRO A 41 -27.40 -9.86 15.40
C PRO A 41 -26.87 -11.14 16.05
N ALA A 42 -26.67 -12.16 15.22
CA ALA A 42 -26.14 -13.44 15.66
C ALA A 42 -24.85 -13.27 16.49
N ALA A 43 -24.64 -14.15 17.47
CA ALA A 43 -23.42 -14.24 18.25
C ALA A 43 -22.18 -14.16 17.33
N PHE A 44 -21.31 -13.18 17.59
CA PHE A 44 -20.05 -12.83 16.91
C PHE A 44 -19.88 -13.33 15.47
N SER A 45 -20.02 -12.41 14.52
CA SER A 45 -19.77 -12.68 13.11
C SER A 45 -18.34 -13.09 12.83
N PRO A 46 -18.13 -13.97 11.84
CA PRO A 46 -16.80 -14.48 11.53
C PRO A 46 -15.90 -13.35 11.04
N SER A 47 -14.66 -13.36 11.53
CA SER A 47 -13.62 -12.45 11.08
C SER A 47 -13.25 -12.71 9.63
N VAL A 48 -12.88 -11.65 8.92
CA VAL A 48 -12.32 -11.71 7.57
C VAL A 48 -10.90 -11.15 7.62
N ALA A 49 -9.93 -11.91 7.13
CA ALA A 49 -8.57 -11.40 6.93
C ALA A 49 -8.46 -10.76 5.53
N LEU A 50 -7.87 -9.58 5.43
CA LEU A 50 -7.64 -8.87 4.18
C LEU A 50 -6.13 -8.82 3.94
N MET A 51 -5.68 -9.43 2.85
CA MET A 51 -4.28 -9.50 2.42
C MET A 51 -4.20 -8.91 1.01
N THR A 52 -3.86 -7.62 0.90
CA THR A 52 -3.77 -6.91 -0.38
C THR A 52 -2.33 -6.84 -0.87
N ASP A 53 -2.15 -6.58 -2.16
CA ASP A 53 -0.85 -6.28 -2.77
C ASP A 53 0.19 -7.35 -2.39
N VAL A 54 -0.22 -8.62 -2.49
CA VAL A 54 0.66 -9.77 -2.20
C VAL A 54 1.82 -9.80 -3.19
N HIS A 55 1.56 -9.39 -4.44
CA HIS A 55 2.52 -9.33 -5.54
C HIS A 55 3.24 -10.66 -5.75
N PHE A 56 2.52 -11.77 -5.56
CA PHE A 56 3.11 -13.10 -5.46
C PHE A 56 3.94 -13.44 -6.71
N GLU A 57 5.24 -13.68 -6.50
CA GLU A 57 6.14 -14.33 -7.45
C GLU A 57 6.37 -15.77 -6.97
N ASP A 58 6.16 -16.76 -7.84
CA ASP A 58 6.54 -18.13 -7.52
C ASP A 58 8.07 -18.25 -7.61
N VAL A 59 8.74 -18.07 -6.48
CA VAL A 59 10.20 -18.16 -6.38
C VAL A 59 10.74 -19.56 -6.73
N TYR A 60 9.88 -20.57 -6.93
CA TYR A 60 10.24 -21.90 -7.42
C TYR A 60 9.50 -22.27 -8.72
N GLY A 61 8.97 -21.27 -9.42
CA GLY A 61 8.22 -21.41 -10.64
C GLY A 61 9.04 -22.04 -11.77
N ASP A 62 8.42 -22.90 -12.57
CA ASP A 62 9.07 -23.50 -13.72
C ASP A 62 8.69 -22.75 -14.99
N PHE A 63 9.66 -22.02 -15.55
CA PHE A 63 9.52 -21.27 -16.80
C PHE A 63 9.35 -22.15 -18.04
N LYS A 64 9.36 -23.48 -17.92
CA LYS A 64 9.18 -24.44 -19.03
C LYS A 64 10.20 -24.20 -20.16
N SER A 65 11.40 -23.75 -19.80
CA SER A 65 12.47 -23.44 -20.74
C SER A 65 13.75 -24.16 -20.34
N SER A 66 14.35 -24.89 -21.29
CA SER A 66 15.64 -25.54 -21.09
C SER A 66 16.81 -24.54 -20.98
N SER A 67 16.62 -23.30 -21.45
CA SER A 67 17.66 -22.27 -21.44
C SER A 67 17.83 -21.59 -20.08
N PHE A 68 16.85 -21.71 -19.20
CA PHE A 68 16.91 -21.21 -17.83
C PHE A 68 15.98 -22.00 -16.92
N SER A 69 16.59 -22.86 -16.11
CA SER A 69 15.87 -23.72 -15.16
C SER A 69 15.73 -23.11 -13.77
N GLY A 70 16.21 -21.87 -13.55
CA GLY A 70 16.42 -21.28 -12.22
C GLY A 70 17.72 -21.73 -11.54
N ILE A 71 17.99 -21.18 -10.36
CA ILE A 71 19.21 -21.43 -9.57
C ILE A 71 19.00 -22.64 -8.64
N PRO A 72 19.81 -23.70 -8.69
CA PRO A 72 19.65 -24.84 -7.79
C PRO A 72 19.73 -24.44 -6.32
N THR A 73 18.76 -24.89 -5.51
CA THR A 73 18.71 -24.66 -4.07
C THR A 73 19.03 -25.93 -3.28
N THR A 74 19.37 -25.79 -2.01
CA THR A 74 19.60 -26.93 -1.10
C THR A 74 18.32 -27.76 -0.87
N SER A 75 17.14 -27.21 -1.15
CA SER A 75 15.85 -27.91 -1.05
C SER A 75 15.58 -28.87 -2.21
N GLY A 76 16.44 -28.89 -3.24
CA GLY A 76 16.23 -29.65 -4.47
C GLY A 76 15.31 -28.99 -5.49
N LYS A 77 14.75 -27.81 -5.16
CA LYS A 77 14.05 -26.93 -6.11
C LYS A 77 15.04 -25.98 -6.78
N ASN A 78 14.63 -25.38 -7.89
CA ASN A 78 15.36 -24.29 -8.51
C ASN A 78 14.66 -22.96 -8.20
N ALA A 79 15.43 -21.95 -7.79
CA ALA A 79 14.95 -20.62 -7.51
C ALA A 79 14.86 -19.79 -8.81
N THR A 80 13.67 -19.30 -9.13
CA THR A 80 13.40 -18.32 -10.19
C THR A 80 13.05 -17.00 -9.51
N ILE A 81 14.08 -16.20 -9.25
CA ILE A 81 14.00 -15.02 -8.39
C ILE A 81 14.57 -13.79 -9.10
N ARG A 82 14.11 -12.61 -8.71
CA ARG A 82 14.66 -11.32 -9.16
C ARG A 82 15.95 -10.98 -8.43
N THR A 83 16.78 -10.13 -9.04
CA THR A 83 17.99 -9.60 -8.37
C THR A 83 17.64 -8.77 -7.14
N MET A 84 18.54 -8.76 -6.15
CA MET A 84 18.43 -7.90 -4.98
C MET A 84 18.46 -6.42 -5.38
N TYR A 85 19.26 -6.03 -6.39
CA TYR A 85 19.21 -4.67 -6.93
C TYR A 85 17.80 -4.28 -7.43
N ALA A 86 17.11 -5.18 -8.15
CA ALA A 86 15.74 -4.95 -8.59
C ALA A 86 14.79 -4.78 -7.40
N GLN A 87 14.94 -5.61 -6.35
CA GLN A 87 14.17 -5.46 -5.12
C GLN A 87 14.41 -4.08 -4.48
N LEU A 88 15.66 -3.69 -4.26
CA LEU A 88 16.05 -2.44 -3.59
C LEU A 88 15.69 -1.15 -4.34
N THR A 89 15.24 -1.25 -5.59
CA THR A 89 14.81 -0.10 -6.41
C THR A 89 13.32 -0.13 -6.78
N SER A 90 12.62 -1.18 -6.37
CA SER A 90 11.18 -1.35 -6.57
C SER A 90 10.39 -0.82 -5.37
N THR A 91 9.12 -0.44 -5.57
CA THR A 91 8.18 -0.12 -4.49
C THR A 91 7.54 -1.35 -3.87
N ARG A 92 7.98 -2.55 -4.26
CA ARG A 92 7.61 -3.86 -3.74
C ARG A 92 8.80 -4.81 -3.80
N LEU A 93 8.93 -5.67 -2.80
CA LEU A 93 9.73 -6.88 -2.87
C LEU A 93 9.11 -7.83 -3.89
N PHE A 94 9.95 -8.63 -4.53
CA PHE A 94 9.53 -9.60 -5.54
C PHE A 94 9.63 -11.03 -5.03
N ASN A 95 10.63 -11.31 -4.17
CA ASN A 95 10.95 -12.68 -3.81
C ASN A 95 10.42 -13.07 -2.42
N GLU A 96 10.71 -12.27 -1.38
CA GLU A 96 10.41 -12.66 0.01
C GLU A 96 8.91 -12.70 0.34
N ASN A 97 8.09 -12.00 -0.43
CA ASN A 97 6.64 -12.01 -0.32
C ASN A 97 6.03 -13.40 -0.59
N TYR A 98 6.73 -14.32 -1.28
CA TYR A 98 6.36 -15.75 -1.31
C TYR A 98 6.24 -16.33 0.12
N PHE A 99 7.25 -16.08 0.95
CA PHE A 99 7.30 -16.57 2.32
C PHE A 99 6.35 -15.77 3.21
N ALA A 100 6.29 -14.45 3.02
CA ALA A 100 5.41 -13.58 3.81
C ALA A 100 3.93 -13.94 3.60
N PHE A 101 3.51 -14.27 2.38
CA PHE A 101 2.15 -14.68 2.09
C PHE A 101 1.76 -15.97 2.81
N ARG A 102 2.63 -16.99 2.77
CA ARG A 102 2.41 -18.24 3.52
C ARG A 102 2.37 -17.99 5.02
N ALA A 103 3.28 -17.17 5.55
CA ALA A 103 3.28 -16.80 6.97
C ALA A 103 1.99 -16.09 7.39
N ALA A 104 1.46 -15.18 6.56
CA ALA A 104 0.19 -14.51 6.81
C ALA A 104 -1.00 -15.49 6.82
N LEU A 105 -1.02 -16.45 5.89
CA LEU A 105 -2.06 -17.48 5.81
C LEU A 105 -1.98 -18.44 7.00
N ASP A 106 -0.78 -18.89 7.38
CA ASP A 106 -0.57 -19.73 8.56
C ASP A 106 -1.01 -19.03 9.84
N ASP A 107 -0.66 -17.75 9.98
CA ASP A 107 -1.03 -16.93 11.14
C ASP A 107 -2.56 -16.68 11.21
N ALA A 108 -3.19 -16.36 10.08
CA ALA A 108 -4.65 -16.22 9.99
C ALA A 108 -5.37 -17.55 10.30
N PHE A 109 -4.85 -18.67 9.77
CA PHE A 109 -5.37 -20.00 10.04
C PHE A 109 -5.24 -20.37 11.53
N ALA A 110 -4.09 -20.10 12.15
CA ALA A 110 -3.86 -20.34 13.57
C ALA A 110 -4.80 -19.52 14.47
N LYS A 111 -5.22 -18.33 14.02
CA LYS A 111 -6.26 -17.52 14.67
C LYS A 111 -7.70 -18.00 14.42
N GLY A 112 -7.88 -19.10 13.69
CA GLY A 112 -9.19 -19.65 13.35
C GLY A 112 -9.97 -18.85 12.29
N ILE A 113 -9.28 -17.98 11.54
CA ILE A 113 -9.93 -17.17 10.50
C ILE A 113 -10.18 -18.06 9.27
N LYS A 114 -11.46 -18.19 8.92
CA LYS A 114 -11.90 -19.00 7.78
C LYS A 114 -11.93 -18.22 6.46
N TYR A 115 -12.28 -16.94 6.50
CA TYR A 115 -12.51 -16.13 5.31
C TYR A 115 -11.34 -15.17 5.08
N VAL A 116 -10.76 -15.22 3.89
CA VAL A 116 -9.68 -14.34 3.45
C VAL A 116 -10.10 -13.65 2.17
N ALA A 117 -9.96 -12.33 2.13
CA ALA A 117 -10.12 -11.56 0.90
C ALA A 117 -8.77 -10.99 0.44
N LEU A 118 -8.57 -10.96 -0.88
CA LEU A 118 -7.38 -10.39 -1.53
C LEU A 118 -7.80 -9.17 -2.37
N PRO A 119 -7.69 -7.94 -1.83
CA PRO A 119 -8.04 -6.70 -2.53
C PRO A 119 -7.02 -6.30 -3.61
N GLY A 120 -6.92 -7.08 -4.67
CA GLY A 120 -6.05 -6.80 -5.82
C GLY A 120 -4.56 -7.01 -5.58
N ASP A 121 -3.82 -6.98 -6.69
CA ASP A 121 -2.39 -7.21 -6.83
C ASP A 121 -1.93 -8.46 -6.08
N TYR A 122 -2.66 -9.56 -6.29
CA TYR A 122 -2.36 -10.84 -5.66
C TYR A 122 -1.22 -11.58 -6.38
N THR A 123 -0.94 -11.30 -7.66
CA THR A 123 0.22 -11.85 -8.38
C THR A 123 1.21 -10.78 -8.87
N ASP A 124 2.43 -11.19 -9.20
CA ASP A 124 3.32 -10.39 -10.04
C ASP A 124 2.87 -10.46 -11.52
N ASP A 125 2.17 -9.41 -11.94
CA ASP A 125 1.75 -9.12 -13.32
C ASP A 125 0.92 -10.20 -14.03
N ALA A 126 0.11 -10.96 -13.27
CA ALA A 126 -0.73 -12.03 -13.81
C ALA A 126 0.00 -13.04 -14.69
N GLN A 127 1.30 -13.23 -14.47
CA GLN A 127 2.10 -14.17 -15.23
C GLN A 127 1.61 -15.60 -14.96
N PRO A 128 1.46 -16.49 -15.97
CA PRO A 128 0.97 -17.85 -15.77
C PRO A 128 1.68 -18.61 -14.65
N VAL A 129 3.01 -18.47 -14.54
CA VAL A 129 3.80 -19.10 -13.48
C VAL A 129 3.36 -18.66 -12.08
N ASN A 130 3.05 -17.38 -11.92
CA ASN A 130 2.64 -16.79 -10.63
C ASN A 130 1.16 -17.07 -10.35
N VAL A 131 0.29 -17.02 -11.36
CA VAL A 131 -1.14 -17.34 -11.25
C VAL A 131 -1.34 -18.81 -10.87
N ASP A 132 -0.63 -19.72 -11.52
CA ASP A 132 -0.69 -21.14 -11.21
C ASP A 132 -0.07 -21.42 -9.82
N GLY A 133 1.03 -20.75 -9.49
CA GLY A 133 1.69 -20.84 -8.19
C GLY A 133 0.80 -20.38 -7.03
N ILE A 134 0.18 -19.20 -7.13
CA ILE A 134 -0.74 -18.72 -6.08
C ILE A 134 -1.98 -19.61 -5.99
N ALA A 135 -2.53 -20.07 -7.13
CA ALA A 135 -3.67 -20.99 -7.13
C ALA A 135 -3.37 -22.26 -6.34
N ALA A 136 -2.17 -22.83 -6.51
CA ALA A 136 -1.74 -24.01 -5.76
C ALA A 136 -1.67 -23.74 -4.24
N ILE A 137 -1.14 -22.58 -3.84
CA ILE A 137 -1.13 -22.17 -2.42
C ILE A 137 -2.57 -22.05 -1.90
N LEU A 138 -3.44 -21.33 -2.60
CA LEU A 138 -4.82 -21.14 -2.16
C LEU A 138 -5.58 -22.47 -2.05
N GLN A 139 -5.37 -23.41 -2.97
CA GLN A 139 -5.96 -24.76 -2.86
C GLN A 139 -5.44 -25.53 -1.63
N GLU A 140 -4.15 -25.41 -1.30
CA GLU A 140 -3.59 -26.01 -0.08
C GLU A 140 -4.32 -25.53 1.18
N TYR A 141 -4.57 -24.23 1.30
CA TYR A 141 -5.27 -23.67 2.46
C TYR A 141 -6.80 -23.89 2.40
N ARG A 142 -7.40 -24.03 1.21
CA ARG A 142 -8.79 -24.50 1.08
C ARG A 142 -8.95 -25.92 1.64
N ALA A 143 -7.98 -26.80 1.41
CA ALA A 143 -7.99 -28.14 2.01
C ALA A 143 -7.93 -28.10 3.55
N LYS A 144 -7.40 -27.03 4.14
CA LYS A 144 -7.41 -26.76 5.59
C LYS A 144 -8.73 -26.11 6.08
N GLY A 145 -9.67 -25.80 5.19
CA GLY A 145 -11.00 -25.25 5.50
C GLY A 145 -11.16 -23.75 5.28
N MET A 146 -10.13 -23.05 4.78
CA MET A 146 -10.21 -21.63 4.45
C MET A 146 -10.98 -21.39 3.15
N ARG A 147 -11.51 -20.18 2.97
CA ARG A 147 -12.19 -19.72 1.75
C ARG A 147 -11.64 -18.36 1.34
N PHE A 148 -11.43 -18.19 0.04
CA PHE A 148 -10.78 -17.01 -0.55
C PHE A 148 -11.73 -16.23 -1.45
N PHE A 149 -11.62 -14.90 -1.40
CA PHE A 149 -12.41 -13.97 -2.20
C PHE A 149 -11.49 -12.90 -2.78
N ILE A 150 -11.23 -12.96 -4.07
CA ILE A 150 -10.29 -12.04 -4.73
C ILE A 150 -11.03 -10.94 -5.48
N ALA A 151 -10.43 -9.75 -5.51
CA ALA A 151 -10.75 -8.64 -6.41
C ALA A 151 -9.52 -8.42 -7.30
N PRO A 152 -9.67 -8.04 -8.58
CA PRO A 152 -8.52 -7.75 -9.43
C PRO A 152 -7.85 -6.44 -9.00
N GLY A 153 -6.52 -6.39 -9.09
CA GLY A 153 -5.74 -5.15 -9.05
C GLY A 153 -5.21 -4.78 -10.42
N ASN A 154 -4.43 -3.70 -10.51
CA ASN A 154 -3.87 -3.29 -11.79
C ASN A 154 -2.76 -4.22 -12.29
N HIS A 155 -2.37 -5.22 -11.49
CA HIS A 155 -1.51 -6.32 -11.89
C HIS A 155 -2.28 -7.64 -12.15
N ASP A 156 -3.61 -7.66 -11.98
CA ASP A 156 -4.45 -8.86 -12.12
C ASP A 156 -5.77 -8.64 -12.90
N PRO A 157 -5.76 -8.00 -14.08
CA PRO A 157 -4.62 -8.01 -15.00
C PRO A 157 -3.91 -6.66 -15.20
N ASN A 158 -2.73 -6.68 -15.83
CA ASN A 158 -2.05 -5.48 -16.34
C ASN A 158 -2.82 -4.82 -17.49
N GLU A 159 -3.39 -5.64 -18.37
CA GLU A 159 -4.15 -5.25 -19.55
C GLU A 159 -5.42 -6.10 -19.64
N PRO A 160 -6.51 -5.64 -20.28
CA PRO A 160 -7.75 -6.40 -20.28
C PRO A 160 -7.65 -7.73 -21.04
N PHE A 161 -6.66 -7.88 -21.92
CA PHE A 161 -6.36 -9.05 -22.74
C PHE A 161 -4.89 -9.46 -22.58
N ASP A 162 -4.57 -10.71 -22.89
CA ASP A 162 -3.21 -11.25 -22.75
C ASP A 162 -2.17 -10.40 -23.50
N ASP A 163 -1.16 -9.91 -22.78
CA ASP A 163 0.06 -9.34 -23.35
C ASP A 163 1.09 -10.45 -23.56
N ASN A 164 1.21 -10.88 -24.81
CA ASN A 164 2.16 -11.89 -25.25
C ASN A 164 3.55 -11.33 -25.63
N GLU A 165 3.83 -10.06 -25.34
CA GLU A 165 5.11 -9.39 -25.55
C GLU A 165 5.83 -9.01 -24.25
N ALA A 166 5.19 -9.22 -23.09
CA ALA A 166 5.71 -8.84 -21.77
C ALA A 166 6.91 -9.66 -21.26
N GLY A 167 7.35 -9.35 -20.04
CA GLY A 167 8.33 -10.12 -19.25
C GLY A 167 9.31 -9.22 -18.48
N LYS A 168 10.41 -9.79 -17.96
CA LYS A 168 11.34 -9.12 -17.03
C LYS A 168 12.80 -9.26 -17.46
N ASN A 169 13.64 -8.31 -17.10
CA ASN A 169 15.02 -8.20 -17.59
C ASN A 169 16.11 -8.50 -16.54
N ASP A 170 15.71 -8.93 -15.35
CA ASP A 170 16.46 -8.87 -14.10
C ASP A 170 16.18 -10.10 -13.20
N PHE A 171 15.90 -11.26 -13.80
CA PHE A 171 15.98 -12.53 -13.10
C PHE A 171 17.42 -12.85 -12.74
N LEU A 172 17.66 -13.49 -11.60
CA LEU A 172 19.00 -13.77 -11.11
C LEU A 172 19.51 -15.11 -11.67
N THR A 173 20.76 -15.11 -12.14
CA THR A 173 21.51 -16.32 -12.52
C THR A 173 22.37 -16.83 -11.37
N GLN A 174 22.79 -18.09 -11.45
CA GLN A 174 23.73 -18.68 -10.48
C GLN A 174 25.06 -17.90 -10.39
N ALA A 175 25.46 -17.21 -11.46
CA ALA A 175 26.67 -16.41 -11.52
C ALA A 175 26.50 -14.98 -10.96
N GLY A 176 25.36 -14.65 -10.35
CA GLY A 176 25.10 -13.32 -9.79
C GLY A 176 24.71 -12.25 -10.83
N ARG A 177 24.41 -12.65 -12.06
CA ARG A 177 24.05 -11.74 -13.18
C ARG A 177 22.56 -11.72 -13.44
N GLU A 178 22.09 -10.65 -14.07
CA GLU A 178 20.73 -10.53 -14.61
C GLU A 178 20.51 -11.44 -15.84
N GLN A 179 19.32 -12.01 -15.94
CA GLN A 179 18.80 -12.79 -17.06
C GLN A 179 17.48 -12.17 -17.54
N LYS A 180 17.41 -11.90 -18.84
CA LYS A 180 16.17 -11.47 -19.49
C LYS A 180 15.28 -12.67 -19.79
N VAL A 181 14.03 -12.61 -19.38
CA VAL A 181 13.01 -13.64 -19.63
C VAL A 181 11.75 -12.95 -20.14
N PHE A 182 11.39 -13.20 -21.40
CA PHE A 182 10.26 -12.55 -22.07
C PHE A 182 9.28 -13.56 -22.68
N ALA A 183 8.04 -13.12 -22.85
CA ALA A 183 7.01 -13.83 -23.60
C ALA A 183 7.44 -14.05 -25.05
N THR A 184 6.97 -15.13 -25.68
CA THR A 184 7.46 -15.54 -27.01
C THR A 184 7.10 -14.53 -28.11
N GLY A 185 6.07 -13.70 -27.90
CA GLY A 185 5.70 -12.61 -28.81
C GLY A 185 6.60 -11.38 -28.72
N ASN A 186 7.48 -11.28 -27.71
CA ASN A 186 8.40 -10.15 -27.55
C ASN A 186 9.34 -10.02 -28.77
N ALA A 187 9.71 -8.80 -29.12
CA ALA A 187 10.58 -8.50 -30.27
C ALA A 187 11.94 -9.22 -30.20
N ALA A 188 12.55 -9.32 -29.02
CA ALA A 188 13.84 -10.02 -28.86
C ALA A 188 13.70 -11.53 -29.06
N CYS A 189 12.57 -12.11 -28.64
CA CYS A 189 12.26 -13.51 -28.87
C CYS A 189 11.99 -13.82 -30.34
N LYS A 190 11.24 -12.96 -31.02
CA LYS A 190 11.03 -13.04 -32.48
C LYS A 190 12.35 -12.89 -33.26
N ALA A 191 13.27 -12.08 -32.76
CA ALA A 191 14.60 -11.89 -33.33
C ALA A 191 15.60 -13.01 -32.96
N ALA A 192 15.19 -13.99 -32.15
CA ALA A 192 16.05 -15.06 -31.64
C ALA A 192 17.33 -14.55 -30.95
N ASP A 193 17.22 -13.49 -30.15
CA ASP A 193 18.33 -12.96 -29.35
C ASP A 193 18.85 -14.05 -28.37
N PRO A 194 20.12 -14.50 -28.50
CA PRO A 194 20.65 -15.58 -27.67
C PRO A 194 20.86 -15.18 -26.19
N THR A 195 20.72 -13.89 -25.86
CA THR A 195 20.82 -13.39 -24.48
C THR A 195 19.47 -13.40 -23.74
N VAL A 196 18.39 -13.75 -24.43
CA VAL A 196 17.02 -13.75 -23.90
C VAL A 196 16.48 -15.17 -23.79
N VAL A 197 15.86 -15.46 -22.65
CA VAL A 197 15.05 -16.67 -22.46
C VAL A 197 13.62 -16.35 -22.90
N CYS A 198 13.08 -17.17 -23.78
CA CYS A 198 11.73 -16.97 -24.32
C CYS A 198 10.76 -18.01 -23.76
N THR A 199 9.70 -17.56 -23.12
CA THR A 199 8.66 -18.41 -22.53
C THR A 199 7.36 -17.66 -22.30
N ASP A 200 6.23 -18.27 -22.66
CA ASP A 200 4.90 -17.72 -22.36
C ASP A 200 4.49 -17.89 -20.89
N GLN A 201 5.38 -18.42 -20.03
CA GLN A 201 5.19 -18.33 -18.58
C GLN A 201 5.31 -16.88 -18.06
N LEU A 202 5.89 -15.97 -18.84
CA LEU A 202 6.11 -14.55 -18.52
C LEU A 202 5.21 -13.59 -19.32
N LYS A 203 4.23 -14.11 -20.06
CA LYS A 203 3.17 -13.26 -20.64
C LYS A 203 2.28 -12.73 -19.51
N GLU A 204 1.63 -11.59 -19.69
CA GLU A 204 0.71 -11.04 -18.68
C GLU A 204 -0.72 -11.44 -19.08
N LEU A 205 -1.43 -12.20 -18.24
CA LEU A 205 -2.77 -12.71 -18.58
C LEU A 205 -3.83 -11.60 -18.49
N GLY A 206 -4.81 -11.62 -19.41
CA GLY A 206 -6.01 -10.80 -19.32
C GLY A 206 -7.14 -11.46 -18.50
N TYR A 207 -8.28 -10.77 -18.38
CA TYR A 207 -9.40 -11.20 -17.53
C TYR A 207 -9.86 -12.65 -17.77
N GLU A 208 -10.01 -13.03 -19.05
CA GLU A 208 -10.53 -14.36 -19.41
C GLU A 208 -9.66 -15.48 -18.84
N ASN A 209 -8.34 -15.35 -18.98
CA ASN A 209 -7.39 -16.36 -18.55
C ASN A 209 -7.12 -16.36 -17.04
N ILE A 210 -7.20 -15.20 -16.40
CA ILE A 210 -7.14 -15.09 -14.94
C ILE A 210 -8.37 -15.75 -14.31
N ILE A 211 -9.58 -15.36 -14.74
CA ILE A 211 -10.82 -15.90 -14.17
C ILE A 211 -10.95 -17.40 -14.44
N ALA A 212 -10.46 -17.89 -15.59
CA ALA A 212 -10.41 -19.32 -15.85
C ALA A 212 -9.55 -20.10 -14.84
N ARG A 213 -8.44 -19.53 -14.35
CA ARG A 213 -7.51 -20.17 -13.41
C ARG A 213 -7.90 -19.96 -11.94
N LEU A 214 -8.45 -18.80 -11.62
CA LEU A 214 -8.74 -18.36 -10.26
C LEU A 214 -10.23 -18.27 -9.93
N GLY A 215 -11.10 -18.76 -10.81
CA GLY A 215 -12.56 -18.69 -10.71
C GLY A 215 -13.11 -19.14 -9.35
N ASP A 216 -12.53 -20.21 -8.82
CA ASP A 216 -12.88 -20.84 -7.55
C ASP A 216 -12.68 -19.96 -6.30
N PHE A 217 -11.94 -18.86 -6.42
CA PHE A 217 -11.60 -17.97 -5.31
C PHE A 217 -12.49 -16.71 -5.30
N GLY A 218 -13.78 -16.89 -5.56
CA GLY A 218 -14.83 -15.88 -5.43
C GLY A 218 -15.42 -15.41 -6.76
N PHE A 219 -14.63 -15.37 -7.83
CA PHE A 219 -15.11 -14.96 -9.16
C PHE A 219 -16.25 -15.82 -9.70
N MET A 220 -16.36 -17.08 -9.25
CA MET A 220 -17.44 -18.00 -9.58
C MET A 220 -18.19 -18.44 -8.30
N PRO A 221 -19.51 -18.69 -8.38
CA PRO A 221 -20.28 -19.17 -7.24
C PRO A 221 -19.85 -20.58 -6.84
N THR A 222 -20.02 -20.90 -5.55
CA THR A 222 -19.93 -22.26 -5.02
C THR A 222 -21.29 -22.73 -4.52
N SER A 223 -21.50 -24.05 -4.44
CA SER A 223 -22.75 -24.61 -3.92
C SER A 223 -22.99 -24.32 -2.42
N THR A 224 -21.98 -23.81 -1.73
CA THR A 224 -22.06 -23.44 -0.30
C THR A 224 -22.39 -21.97 -0.06
N ASP A 225 -22.49 -21.16 -1.13
CA ASP A 225 -22.85 -19.75 -1.00
C ASP A 225 -24.35 -19.58 -0.78
N VAL A 226 -24.69 -18.72 0.18
CA VAL A 226 -26.09 -18.35 0.47
C VAL A 226 -26.63 -17.41 -0.60
N LEU A 227 -25.74 -16.58 -1.15
CA LEU A 227 -25.99 -15.68 -2.27
C LEU A 227 -24.68 -15.52 -3.03
N TRP A 228 -24.77 -15.44 -4.34
CA TRP A 228 -23.69 -14.98 -5.21
C TRP A 228 -24.30 -14.27 -6.42
N GLU A 229 -23.82 -13.07 -6.73
CA GLU A 229 -24.34 -12.25 -7.83
C GLU A 229 -23.26 -11.32 -8.40
N THR A 230 -23.53 -10.78 -9.58
CA THR A 230 -22.71 -9.79 -10.28
C THR A 230 -23.58 -8.56 -10.58
N PRO A 231 -23.03 -7.43 -11.07
CA PRO A 231 -23.82 -6.30 -11.55
C PRO A 231 -24.86 -6.66 -12.62
N PHE A 232 -24.68 -7.79 -13.31
CA PHE A 232 -25.49 -8.25 -14.44
C PHE A 232 -26.45 -9.39 -14.06
N SER A 233 -26.38 -9.87 -12.81
CA SER A 233 -27.23 -10.96 -12.35
C SER A 233 -28.68 -10.52 -12.22
N GLN A 234 -29.60 -11.39 -12.63
CA GLN A 234 -31.04 -11.19 -12.56
C GLN A 234 -31.67 -12.42 -11.89
N TYR A 235 -31.85 -12.35 -10.57
CA TYR A 235 -32.51 -13.42 -9.80
C TYR A 235 -33.87 -12.96 -9.30
N THR A 236 -34.88 -13.83 -9.41
CA THR A 236 -36.12 -13.72 -8.61
C THR A 236 -35.95 -14.38 -7.25
N SER A 237 -35.26 -15.53 -7.22
CA SER A 237 -34.78 -16.20 -6.03
C SER A 237 -33.42 -16.84 -6.34
N TYR A 238 -32.48 -16.76 -5.38
CA TYR A 238 -31.15 -17.32 -5.59
C TYR A 238 -31.18 -18.86 -5.55
N ASN A 239 -30.50 -19.48 -6.52
CA ASN A 239 -30.05 -20.86 -6.43
C ASN A 239 -28.72 -21.03 -7.17
N TYR A 240 -27.95 -22.04 -6.78
CA TYR A 240 -26.60 -22.27 -7.30
C TYR A 240 -26.56 -22.54 -8.81
N THR A 241 -27.54 -23.27 -9.36
CA THR A 241 -27.55 -23.63 -10.78
C THR A 241 -27.71 -22.41 -11.68
N ASP A 242 -28.65 -21.53 -11.33
CA ASP A 242 -28.85 -20.27 -12.05
C ASP A 242 -27.66 -19.34 -11.87
N ALA A 243 -27.13 -19.26 -10.64
CA ALA A 243 -25.94 -18.46 -10.37
C ALA A 243 -24.74 -18.90 -11.20
N LYS A 244 -24.49 -20.22 -11.28
CA LYS A 244 -23.42 -20.77 -12.12
C LYS A 244 -23.63 -20.42 -13.60
N THR A 245 -24.86 -20.41 -14.10
CA THR A 245 -25.15 -20.02 -15.48
C THR A 245 -24.91 -18.53 -15.71
N GLN A 246 -25.43 -17.68 -14.83
CA GLN A 246 -25.25 -16.23 -14.92
C GLN A 246 -23.80 -15.80 -14.65
N SER A 247 -23.00 -16.66 -14.02
CA SER A 247 -21.56 -16.45 -13.81
C SER A 247 -20.72 -16.56 -15.10
N ALA A 248 -21.25 -16.99 -16.24
CA ALA A 248 -20.45 -17.04 -17.48
C ALA A 248 -19.90 -15.65 -17.86
N LEU A 249 -18.65 -15.56 -18.34
CA LEU A 249 -18.01 -14.29 -18.72
C LEU A 249 -18.78 -13.53 -19.81
N SER A 250 -19.50 -14.24 -20.69
CA SER A 250 -20.37 -13.63 -21.70
C SER A 250 -21.52 -12.81 -21.10
N ASN A 251 -21.88 -13.08 -19.84
CA ASN A 251 -22.98 -12.42 -19.13
C ASN A 251 -22.49 -11.28 -18.24
N ARG A 252 -21.18 -10.98 -18.22
CA ARG A 252 -20.57 -9.98 -17.33
C ARG A 252 -19.73 -8.97 -18.09
N GLN A 253 -20.28 -8.48 -19.19
CA GLN A 253 -19.59 -7.53 -20.06
C GLN A 253 -20.34 -6.22 -20.13
N PHE A 254 -19.58 -5.14 -20.28
CA PHE A 254 -20.08 -3.81 -20.52
C PHE A 254 -19.33 -3.18 -21.69
N GLU A 255 -19.99 -2.25 -22.38
CA GLU A 255 -19.35 -1.47 -23.43
C GLU A 255 -18.58 -0.31 -22.78
N ILE A 256 -17.29 -0.19 -23.09
CA ILE A 256 -16.45 0.95 -22.74
C ILE A 256 -16.05 1.69 -24.02
N CYS A 257 -16.06 3.02 -23.98
CA CYS A 257 -15.58 3.89 -25.05
C CYS A 257 -14.48 4.81 -24.51
N LEU A 258 -13.79 5.53 -25.39
CA LEU A 258 -12.76 6.52 -25.00
C LEU A 258 -13.33 7.60 -24.06
N GLU A 259 -14.58 8.02 -24.27
CA GLU A 259 -15.20 9.12 -23.54
C GLU A 259 -15.95 8.72 -22.26
N GLY A 260 -16.27 7.44 -22.09
CA GLY A 260 -17.04 6.95 -20.94
C GLY A 260 -17.68 5.59 -21.17
N GLU A 261 -18.57 5.19 -20.27
CA GLU A 261 -19.32 3.95 -20.42
C GLU A 261 -20.32 4.03 -21.58
N GLY A 262 -20.31 3.01 -22.43
CA GLY A 262 -21.22 2.83 -23.54
C GLY A 262 -22.57 2.23 -23.10
N GLY A 263 -23.17 1.43 -23.99
CA GLY A 263 -24.41 0.72 -23.72
C GLY A 263 -25.55 1.66 -23.29
N ALA A 264 -26.16 1.37 -22.13
CA ALA A 264 -27.27 2.16 -21.59
C ALA A 264 -26.87 3.61 -21.21
N TYR A 265 -25.58 3.89 -21.01
CA TYR A 265 -25.08 5.20 -20.58
C TYR A 265 -24.61 6.08 -21.74
N LYS A 266 -24.48 5.51 -22.95
CA LYS A 266 -23.92 6.18 -24.13
C LYS A 266 -24.69 7.43 -24.53
N ALA A 267 -26.01 7.31 -24.74
CA ALA A 267 -26.83 8.42 -25.24
C ALA A 267 -26.80 9.66 -24.32
N ALA A 268 -26.92 9.44 -23.01
CA ALA A 268 -26.84 10.52 -22.02
C ALA A 268 -25.43 11.12 -21.95
N GLY A 269 -24.40 10.27 -22.09
CA GLY A 269 -23.00 10.69 -22.15
C GLY A 269 -22.67 11.56 -23.38
N GLU A 270 -23.09 11.13 -24.57
CA GLU A 270 -22.92 11.86 -25.82
C GLU A 270 -23.65 13.21 -25.79
N ALA A 271 -24.87 13.24 -25.25
CA ALA A 271 -25.64 14.47 -25.07
C ALA A 271 -24.93 15.46 -24.13
N ALA A 272 -24.36 14.97 -23.01
CA ALA A 272 -23.62 15.80 -22.06
C ALA A 272 -22.30 16.31 -22.66
N LEU A 273 -21.64 15.51 -23.49
CA LEU A 273 -20.35 15.85 -24.11
C LEU A 273 -20.49 16.69 -25.39
N GLY A 274 -21.67 16.67 -26.03
CA GLY A 274 -21.93 17.36 -27.30
C GLY A 274 -21.28 16.70 -28.52
N LYS A 275 -20.86 15.43 -28.42
CA LYS A 275 -20.30 14.64 -29.52
C LYS A 275 -20.52 13.14 -29.31
N ALA A 276 -20.47 12.39 -30.41
CA ALA A 276 -20.55 10.93 -30.37
C ALA A 276 -19.33 10.32 -29.65
N TYR A 277 -19.55 9.20 -28.97
CA TYR A 277 -18.49 8.40 -28.37
C TYR A 277 -17.75 7.62 -29.46
N THR A 278 -16.46 7.38 -29.22
CA THR A 278 -15.54 6.77 -30.16
C THR A 278 -14.78 5.62 -29.51
N ARG A 279 -14.21 4.73 -30.34
CA ARG A 279 -13.36 3.61 -29.90
C ARG A 279 -14.04 2.75 -28.83
N CYS A 280 -15.23 2.26 -29.14
CA CYS A 280 -16.00 1.45 -28.21
C CYS A 280 -15.63 -0.04 -28.35
N GLY A 281 -15.49 -0.73 -27.22
CA GLY A 281 -15.23 -2.16 -27.13
C GLY A 281 -15.93 -2.78 -25.93
N SER A 282 -16.01 -4.11 -25.90
CA SER A 282 -16.62 -4.86 -24.80
C SER A 282 -15.54 -5.37 -23.86
N LEU A 283 -15.67 -5.09 -22.55
CA LEU A 283 -14.78 -5.58 -21.51
C LEU A 283 -15.55 -6.38 -20.46
N VAL A 284 -14.84 -7.31 -19.81
CA VAL A 284 -15.35 -8.02 -18.64
C VAL A 284 -15.33 -7.09 -17.44
N ASP A 285 -16.35 -7.14 -16.59
CA ASP A 285 -16.29 -6.66 -15.22
C ASP A 285 -16.27 -7.86 -14.26
N ALA A 286 -15.23 -7.92 -13.43
CA ALA A 286 -15.01 -9.05 -12.54
C ALA A 286 -15.64 -8.89 -11.15
N SER A 287 -16.46 -7.86 -10.93
CA SER A 287 -17.11 -7.60 -9.64
C SER A 287 -18.14 -8.67 -9.28
N TYR A 288 -18.26 -8.98 -8.00
CA TYR A 288 -19.27 -9.89 -7.47
C TYR A 288 -19.59 -9.61 -5.99
N LEU A 289 -20.81 -9.94 -5.60
CA LEU A 289 -21.27 -9.98 -4.22
C LEU A 289 -21.43 -11.44 -3.82
N VAL A 290 -20.96 -11.81 -2.64
CA VAL A 290 -21.12 -13.15 -2.09
C VAL A 290 -21.54 -13.11 -0.63
N GLU A 291 -22.45 -14.01 -0.24
CA GLU A 291 -22.81 -14.31 1.14
C GLU A 291 -22.26 -15.70 1.51
N PRO A 292 -21.01 -15.79 1.97
CA PRO A 292 -20.37 -17.09 2.24
C PRO A 292 -20.86 -17.74 3.53
N THR A 293 -21.59 -16.99 4.36
CA THR A 293 -22.38 -17.45 5.50
C THR A 293 -23.48 -16.44 5.77
N LYS A 294 -24.57 -16.90 6.36
CA LYS A 294 -25.75 -16.07 6.62
C LYS A 294 -25.36 -14.79 7.39
N GLY A 295 -25.70 -13.64 6.83
CA GLY A 295 -25.54 -12.32 7.42
C GLY A 295 -24.24 -11.59 7.07
N LEU A 296 -23.24 -12.25 6.49
CA LEU A 296 -21.98 -11.61 6.06
C LEU A 296 -21.99 -11.47 4.54
N TRP A 297 -21.93 -10.24 4.04
CA TRP A 297 -21.78 -9.90 2.63
C TRP A 297 -20.37 -9.39 2.34
N LEU A 298 -19.73 -10.01 1.37
CA LEU A 298 -18.45 -9.57 0.83
C LEU A 298 -18.68 -9.05 -0.59
N LEU A 299 -18.39 -7.77 -0.80
CA LEU A 299 -18.54 -7.10 -2.08
C LEU A 299 -17.16 -6.89 -2.69
N SER A 300 -16.80 -7.75 -3.64
CA SER A 300 -15.58 -7.64 -4.45
C SER A 300 -15.85 -6.72 -5.63
N ILE A 301 -15.04 -5.68 -5.77
CA ILE A 301 -15.24 -4.63 -6.78
C ILE A 301 -14.03 -4.58 -7.71
N ASP A 302 -14.29 -4.77 -8.99
CA ASP A 302 -13.33 -4.56 -10.07
C ASP A 302 -13.28 -3.07 -10.44
N ALA A 303 -12.43 -2.32 -9.74
CA ALA A 303 -12.21 -0.90 -9.99
C ALA A 303 -11.13 -0.63 -11.04
N ASN A 304 -10.65 -1.64 -11.78
CA ASN A 304 -9.78 -1.41 -12.94
C ASN A 304 -10.58 -0.77 -14.08
N VAL A 305 -9.95 0.18 -14.77
CA VAL A 305 -10.53 0.81 -15.95
C VAL A 305 -9.46 0.92 -17.03
N TYR A 306 -9.66 0.20 -18.12
CA TYR A 306 -8.79 0.20 -19.31
C TYR A 306 -9.45 1.03 -20.39
N ILE A 307 -9.02 2.29 -20.55
CA ILE A 307 -9.65 3.21 -21.49
C ILE A 307 -9.11 2.93 -22.90
N PRO A 308 -9.97 2.73 -23.94
CA PRO A 308 -9.52 2.57 -25.31
C PRO A 308 -8.66 3.75 -25.78
N ASN A 309 -7.43 3.48 -26.24
CA ASN A 309 -6.44 4.51 -26.57
C ASN A 309 -6.31 4.71 -28.09
N ALA A 310 -5.26 5.42 -28.54
CA ALA A 310 -5.04 5.70 -29.97
C ALA A 310 -4.75 4.47 -30.84
N ASN A 311 -4.29 3.37 -30.24
CA ASN A 311 -4.00 2.10 -30.90
C ASN A 311 -5.22 1.15 -30.93
N PHE A 312 -6.36 1.56 -30.36
CA PHE A 312 -7.58 0.75 -30.39
C PHE A 312 -8.04 0.55 -31.83
N ASP A 313 -8.16 -0.72 -32.24
CA ASP A 313 -8.71 -1.12 -33.53
C ASP A 313 -10.08 -1.76 -33.33
N PRO A 314 -11.19 -1.13 -33.77
CA PRO A 314 -12.52 -1.72 -33.70
C PRO A 314 -12.66 -3.05 -34.45
N ALA A 315 -11.83 -3.31 -35.47
CA ALA A 315 -11.81 -4.59 -36.17
C ALA A 315 -11.10 -5.69 -35.37
N ASN A 316 -10.21 -5.30 -34.43
CA ASN A 316 -9.45 -6.20 -33.56
C ASN A 316 -9.45 -5.69 -32.10
N PRO A 317 -10.62 -5.62 -31.44
CA PRO A 317 -10.77 -4.93 -30.15
C PRO A 317 -10.09 -5.66 -28.98
N LYS A 318 -9.56 -6.87 -29.20
CA LYS A 318 -8.86 -7.67 -28.19
C LYS A 318 -7.34 -7.47 -28.18
N VAL A 319 -6.81 -6.54 -28.97
CA VAL A 319 -5.37 -6.20 -28.93
C VAL A 319 -5.08 -5.45 -27.63
N PHE A 320 -4.26 -6.04 -26.76
CA PHE A 320 -3.93 -5.50 -25.44
C PHE A 320 -3.43 -4.05 -25.50
N LYS A 321 -2.57 -3.70 -26.46
CA LYS A 321 -2.06 -2.33 -26.67
C LYS A 321 -3.11 -1.27 -27.02
N GLY A 322 -4.34 -1.68 -27.32
CA GLY A 322 -5.46 -0.81 -27.65
C GLY A 322 -6.04 -0.06 -26.45
N TYR A 323 -5.49 -0.26 -25.24
CA TYR A 323 -6.02 0.30 -24.00
C TYR A 323 -4.93 0.98 -23.16
N ASP A 324 -5.33 1.95 -22.35
CA ASP A 324 -4.48 2.54 -21.32
C ASP A 324 -4.44 1.62 -20.08
N GLY A 325 -3.28 1.52 -19.43
CA GLY A 325 -3.13 0.76 -18.19
C GLY A 325 -3.94 1.33 -17.03
N ALA A 326 -4.47 0.45 -16.18
CA ALA A 326 -5.42 0.82 -15.12
C ALA A 326 -4.80 1.53 -13.90
N GLY A 327 -3.47 1.50 -13.74
CA GLY A 327 -2.78 1.87 -12.50
C GLY A 327 -2.94 3.32 -12.01
N ASN A 328 -3.43 4.26 -12.83
CA ASN A 328 -3.77 5.63 -12.39
C ASN A 328 -5.27 5.95 -12.53
N ALA A 329 -6.07 5.01 -13.04
CA ALA A 329 -7.47 5.25 -13.38
C ALA A 329 -8.34 5.18 -12.11
N GLY A 330 -8.33 4.02 -11.45
CA GLY A 330 -9.04 3.73 -10.21
C GLY A 330 -10.47 4.29 -10.15
N TRP A 331 -10.88 4.67 -8.93
CA TRP A 331 -12.24 5.17 -8.68
C TRP A 331 -12.59 6.45 -9.43
N ASN A 332 -11.62 7.31 -9.74
CA ASN A 332 -11.85 8.52 -10.54
C ASN A 332 -12.42 8.16 -11.92
N LYS A 333 -11.91 7.10 -12.55
CA LYS A 333 -12.41 6.64 -13.85
C LYS A 333 -13.61 5.70 -13.75
N VAL A 334 -13.78 4.96 -12.65
CA VAL A 334 -15.02 4.19 -12.40
C VAL A 334 -16.26 5.07 -12.54
N LEU A 335 -16.24 6.29 -12.01
CA LEU A 335 -17.39 7.21 -12.09
C LEU A 335 -17.83 7.57 -13.52
N THR A 336 -16.93 7.46 -14.48
CA THR A 336 -17.18 7.86 -15.87
C THR A 336 -17.31 6.68 -16.81
N HIS A 337 -16.59 5.58 -16.54
CA HIS A 337 -16.46 4.42 -17.44
C HIS A 337 -17.07 3.12 -16.88
N LYS A 338 -17.52 3.11 -15.62
CA LYS A 338 -18.24 2.00 -14.96
C LYS A 338 -19.38 2.53 -14.09
N LYS A 339 -20.25 3.36 -14.66
CA LYS A 339 -21.48 3.87 -14.03
C LYS A 339 -22.42 2.76 -13.56
N HIS A 340 -22.54 1.65 -14.30
CA HIS A 340 -23.32 0.48 -13.84
C HIS A 340 -22.85 -0.03 -12.48
N LEU A 341 -21.53 -0.01 -12.25
CA LEU A 341 -20.93 -0.47 -11.01
C LEU A 341 -21.31 0.43 -9.83
N VAL A 342 -21.32 1.75 -10.02
CA VAL A 342 -21.75 2.72 -8.99
C VAL A 342 -23.24 2.53 -8.64
N GLU A 343 -24.09 2.32 -9.64
CA GLU A 343 -25.51 2.04 -9.43
C GLU A 343 -25.76 0.72 -8.69
N TRP A 344 -25.00 -0.32 -9.06
CA TRP A 344 -25.06 -1.62 -8.39
C TRP A 344 -24.57 -1.56 -6.95
N ILE A 345 -23.45 -0.89 -6.65
CA ILE A 345 -22.97 -0.68 -5.27
C ILE A 345 -24.04 0.01 -4.42
N LYS A 346 -24.74 1.01 -4.99
CA LYS A 346 -25.85 1.68 -4.31
C LYS A 346 -27.00 0.72 -4.00
N ASN A 347 -27.36 -0.15 -4.95
CA ASN A 347 -28.37 -1.18 -4.76
C ASN A 347 -27.95 -2.20 -3.67
N VAL A 348 -26.73 -2.72 -3.74
CA VAL A 348 -26.18 -3.67 -2.75
C VAL A 348 -26.17 -3.04 -1.36
N SER A 349 -25.71 -1.80 -1.23
CA SER A 349 -25.65 -1.09 0.06
C SER A 349 -27.05 -0.90 0.66
N ALA A 350 -28.04 -0.55 -0.18
CA ALA A 350 -29.42 -0.41 0.26
C ALA A 350 -30.03 -1.74 0.74
N ARG A 351 -29.79 -2.84 -0.01
CA ARG A 351 -30.26 -4.18 0.37
C ARG A 351 -29.58 -4.69 1.64
N ALA A 352 -28.26 -4.54 1.74
CA ALA A 352 -27.50 -4.93 2.92
C ALA A 352 -28.10 -4.29 4.18
N LYS A 353 -28.41 -2.98 4.13
CA LYS A 353 -29.07 -2.28 5.22
C LYS A 353 -30.48 -2.81 5.50
N ALA A 354 -31.29 -2.99 4.46
CA ALA A 354 -32.68 -3.46 4.61
C ALA A 354 -32.77 -4.88 5.20
N GLU A 355 -31.81 -5.74 4.85
CA GLU A 355 -31.76 -7.13 5.29
C GLU A 355 -30.89 -7.35 6.55
N GLY A 356 -30.31 -6.29 7.11
CA GLY A 356 -29.44 -6.36 8.29
C GLY A 356 -28.12 -7.13 8.04
N LYS A 357 -27.59 -7.07 6.81
CA LYS A 357 -26.33 -7.71 6.42
C LYS A 357 -25.14 -6.86 6.86
N GLN A 358 -24.07 -7.53 7.24
CA GLN A 358 -22.76 -6.92 7.45
C GLN A 358 -22.04 -6.88 6.12
N LEU A 359 -21.82 -5.68 5.58
CA LEU A 359 -21.23 -5.48 4.26
C LEU A 359 -19.77 -5.04 4.38
N ILE A 360 -18.85 -5.91 3.96
CA ILE A 360 -17.43 -5.55 3.77
C ILE A 360 -17.20 -5.45 2.27
N ALA A 361 -17.04 -4.22 1.78
CA ALA A 361 -16.60 -4.00 0.40
C ALA A 361 -15.07 -3.93 0.34
N PHE A 362 -14.49 -4.52 -0.70
CA PHE A 362 -13.08 -4.43 -0.97
C PHE A 362 -12.81 -4.30 -2.47
N SER A 363 -11.81 -3.50 -2.80
CA SER A 363 -11.32 -3.27 -4.14
C SER A 363 -9.83 -2.94 -4.07
N HIS A 364 -9.17 -2.86 -5.20
CA HIS A 364 -7.74 -2.55 -5.22
C HIS A 364 -7.44 -1.08 -4.85
N TYR A 365 -8.21 -0.11 -5.36
CA TYR A 365 -7.86 1.31 -5.27
C TYR A 365 -8.43 1.99 -4.01
N PRO A 366 -7.72 2.99 -3.45
CA PRO A 366 -8.27 3.83 -2.38
C PRO A 366 -9.49 4.64 -2.86
N THR A 367 -10.46 4.87 -1.97
CA THR A 367 -11.70 5.63 -2.29
C THR A 367 -11.64 7.11 -1.89
N MET A 368 -10.57 7.52 -1.20
CA MET A 368 -10.34 8.88 -0.72
C MET A 368 -8.83 9.14 -0.51
N ASP A 369 -8.49 10.36 -0.07
CA ASP A 369 -7.12 10.74 0.29
C ASP A 369 -6.50 9.74 1.28
N PHE A 370 -5.29 9.27 0.95
CA PHE A 370 -4.53 8.30 1.73
C PHE A 370 -3.23 8.89 2.34
N TYR A 371 -3.05 10.21 2.26
CA TYR A 371 -1.93 10.96 2.82
C TYR A 371 -2.32 11.75 4.07
N ALA A 372 -3.35 11.31 4.82
CA ALA A 372 -3.87 12.05 5.98
C ALA A 372 -4.17 13.53 5.65
N ASN A 373 -4.74 13.78 4.46
CA ASN A 373 -5.04 15.10 3.92
C ASN A 373 -3.80 16.02 3.74
N GLN A 374 -2.60 15.44 3.59
CA GLN A 374 -1.36 16.19 3.32
C GLN A 374 -1.03 16.31 1.82
N THR A 375 -1.88 15.80 0.92
CA THR A 375 -1.61 15.76 -0.53
C THR A 375 -1.21 17.11 -1.11
N ASP A 376 -1.92 18.19 -0.79
CA ASP A 376 -1.62 19.53 -1.34
C ASP A 376 -0.29 20.09 -0.79
N ALA A 377 -0.01 19.85 0.49
CA ALA A 377 1.26 20.23 1.10
C ALA A 377 2.43 19.48 0.46
N MET A 378 2.27 18.18 0.20
CA MET A 378 3.28 17.38 -0.48
C MET A 378 3.54 17.87 -1.91
N LYS A 379 2.48 18.18 -2.68
CA LYS A 379 2.59 18.76 -4.03
C LYS A 379 3.31 20.11 -4.05
N ALA A 380 3.14 20.92 -3.00
CA ALA A 380 3.77 22.24 -2.90
C ALA A 380 5.27 22.19 -2.54
N VAL A 381 5.73 21.10 -1.93
CA VAL A 381 7.08 20.99 -1.35
C VAL A 381 8.01 20.13 -2.19
N PHE A 382 7.51 19.03 -2.75
CA PHE A 382 8.30 18.03 -3.46
C PHE A 382 8.25 18.22 -4.99
N LYS A 383 9.05 17.44 -5.72
CA LYS A 383 9.04 17.45 -7.19
C LYS A 383 7.65 17.12 -7.75
N SER A 384 7.37 17.66 -8.94
CA SER A 384 6.15 17.27 -9.67
C SER A 384 6.10 15.76 -9.90
N GLY A 385 4.95 15.14 -9.67
CA GLY A 385 4.77 13.69 -9.76
C GLY A 385 5.30 12.89 -8.57
N ALA A 386 5.92 13.53 -7.58
CA ALA A 386 6.39 12.85 -6.37
C ALA A 386 5.25 12.16 -5.63
N PHE A 387 5.58 11.05 -4.95
CA PHE A 387 4.64 10.27 -4.14
C PHE A 387 3.39 9.81 -4.92
N GLN A 388 3.48 9.66 -6.24
CA GLN A 388 2.38 9.16 -7.07
C GLN A 388 1.04 9.87 -6.82
N THR A 389 1.06 11.18 -6.53
CA THR A 389 -0.14 11.94 -6.11
C THR A 389 -1.26 11.99 -7.16
N ALA A 390 -0.97 11.59 -8.41
CA ALA A 390 -1.97 11.39 -9.46
C ALA A 390 -2.97 10.26 -9.15
N ARG A 391 -2.62 9.33 -8.25
CA ARG A 391 -3.47 8.22 -7.80
C ARG A 391 -4.45 8.59 -6.68
N VAL A 392 -4.33 9.80 -6.12
CA VAL A 392 -5.22 10.27 -5.05
C VAL A 392 -6.61 10.50 -5.63
N PRO A 393 -7.66 9.87 -5.09
CA PRO A 393 -9.03 10.12 -5.51
C PRO A 393 -9.41 11.58 -5.34
N GLU A 394 -10.11 12.14 -6.33
CA GLU A 394 -10.67 13.48 -6.20
C GLU A 394 -11.76 13.52 -5.12
N LEU A 395 -11.97 14.69 -4.50
CA LEU A 395 -13.04 14.85 -3.51
C LEU A 395 -14.43 14.46 -4.08
N ALA A 396 -14.68 14.80 -5.34
CA ALA A 396 -15.91 14.42 -6.04
C ALA A 396 -16.08 12.89 -6.14
N THR A 397 -14.97 12.15 -6.29
CA THR A 397 -14.96 10.69 -6.29
C THR A 397 -15.37 10.13 -4.93
N THR A 398 -14.77 10.62 -3.85
CA THR A 398 -15.16 10.24 -2.49
C THR A 398 -16.63 10.55 -2.22
N GLN A 399 -17.11 11.73 -2.62
CA GLN A 399 -18.51 12.14 -2.45
C GLN A 399 -19.48 11.23 -3.20
N ALA A 400 -19.15 10.83 -4.44
CA ALA A 400 -19.98 9.93 -5.22
C ALA A 400 -20.08 8.54 -4.57
N LEU A 401 -18.98 8.03 -4.01
CA LEU A 401 -18.96 6.74 -3.32
C LEU A 401 -19.74 6.77 -2.01
N VAL A 402 -19.57 7.81 -1.20
CA VAL A 402 -20.41 8.04 0.00
C VAL A 402 -21.88 8.11 -0.39
N ALA A 403 -22.20 8.66 -1.57
CA ALA A 403 -23.57 8.76 -2.05
C ALA A 403 -24.24 7.42 -2.39
N THR A 404 -23.46 6.36 -2.61
CA THR A 404 -23.99 4.99 -2.78
C THR A 404 -24.58 4.44 -1.48
N GLY A 405 -24.20 4.98 -0.32
CA GLY A 405 -24.56 4.46 0.99
C GLY A 405 -23.64 3.36 1.51
N LEU A 406 -22.55 3.06 0.78
CA LEU A 406 -21.48 2.18 1.26
C LEU A 406 -20.82 2.79 2.51
N GLN A 407 -20.66 1.98 3.57
CA GLN A 407 -20.15 2.46 4.87
C GLN A 407 -18.71 2.04 5.18
N LEU A 408 -18.24 0.92 4.62
CA LEU A 408 -16.91 0.38 4.83
C LEU A 408 -16.33 -0.11 3.51
N HIS A 409 -15.15 0.40 3.16
CA HIS A 409 -14.33 -0.08 2.06
C HIS A 409 -12.92 -0.42 2.55
N VAL A 410 -12.36 -1.54 2.09
CA VAL A 410 -10.94 -1.89 2.28
C VAL A 410 -10.22 -1.85 0.94
N GLY A 411 -9.21 -0.98 0.82
CA GLY A 411 -8.37 -0.80 -0.37
C GLY A 411 -6.92 -1.24 -0.18
N GLY A 412 -6.16 -1.28 -1.28
CA GLY A 412 -4.72 -1.54 -1.34
C GLY A 412 -4.03 -0.55 -2.29
N HIS A 413 -3.32 -1.06 -3.31
CA HIS A 413 -2.70 -0.35 -4.44
C HIS A 413 -1.52 0.56 -4.09
N MET A 414 -1.67 1.37 -3.05
CA MET A 414 -0.60 2.26 -2.60
C MET A 414 0.43 1.53 -1.74
N HIS A 415 0.10 0.32 -1.26
CA HIS A 415 0.87 -0.45 -0.27
C HIS A 415 0.88 0.22 1.11
N PHE A 416 -0.14 1.03 1.41
CA PHE A 416 -0.16 1.89 2.60
C PHE A 416 -0.93 1.25 3.76
N ASN A 417 -0.40 1.42 4.97
CA ASN A 417 -1.17 1.24 6.19
C ASN A 417 -1.76 2.59 6.64
N GLY A 418 -3.06 2.77 6.41
CA GLY A 418 -3.74 4.00 6.78
C GLY A 418 -5.26 3.82 6.83
N SER A 419 -5.95 4.80 7.39
CA SER A 419 -7.40 4.87 7.35
C SER A 419 -7.82 6.32 7.11
N ASN A 420 -8.99 6.51 6.52
CA ASN A 420 -9.60 7.82 6.45
C ASN A 420 -11.13 7.67 6.43
N GLU A 421 -11.84 8.77 6.65
CA GLU A 421 -13.29 8.76 6.70
C GLU A 421 -13.90 10.04 6.13
N TYR A 422 -15.11 9.93 5.60
CA TYR A 422 -15.85 11.06 5.08
C TYR A 422 -17.32 10.99 5.48
N THR A 423 -17.88 12.13 5.89
CA THR A 423 -19.32 12.31 6.07
C THR A 423 -19.80 13.42 5.15
N ASP A 424 -20.80 13.13 4.31
CA ASP A 424 -21.38 14.15 3.43
C ASP A 424 -22.38 15.06 4.17
N SER A 425 -22.83 16.13 3.51
CA SER A 425 -23.79 17.09 4.09
C SER A 425 -25.17 16.48 4.39
N THR A 426 -25.50 15.32 3.82
CA THR A 426 -26.73 14.57 4.10
C THR A 426 -26.56 13.60 5.27
N GLY A 427 -25.34 13.49 5.81
CA GLY A 427 -24.99 12.61 6.90
C GLY A 427 -24.69 11.17 6.50
N ARG A 428 -24.49 10.84 5.22
CA ARG A 428 -23.96 9.53 4.81
C ARG A 428 -22.47 9.46 5.14
N TYR A 429 -22.01 8.27 5.51
CA TYR A 429 -20.67 8.04 6.05
C TYR A 429 -19.99 6.90 5.30
N LEU A 430 -18.70 7.07 4.99
CA LEU A 430 -17.82 6.04 4.46
C LEU A 430 -16.49 6.05 5.23
N ALA A 431 -16.09 4.89 5.74
CA ALA A 431 -14.74 4.62 6.20
C ALA A 431 -13.96 3.88 5.09
N ASN A 432 -12.77 4.37 4.78
CA ASN A 432 -11.82 3.69 3.90
C ASN A 432 -10.62 3.22 4.72
N VAL A 433 -10.40 1.92 4.74
CA VAL A 433 -9.24 1.28 5.36
C VAL A 433 -8.26 0.92 4.25
N GLN A 434 -7.06 1.50 4.27
CA GLN A 434 -5.96 1.04 3.44
C GLN A 434 -5.27 -0.12 4.15
N SER A 435 -5.34 -1.29 3.53
CA SER A 435 -4.58 -2.45 3.96
C SER A 435 -3.14 -2.32 3.42
N PRO A 436 -2.13 -2.52 4.26
CA PRO A 436 -0.74 -2.57 3.79
C PRO A 436 -0.49 -3.82 2.94
N SER A 437 0.58 -3.75 2.15
CA SER A 437 1.09 -4.87 1.36
C SER A 437 1.96 -5.79 2.21
N LEU A 438 2.00 -7.08 1.85
CA LEU A 438 2.96 -8.05 2.42
C LEU A 438 4.38 -7.91 1.85
N ALA A 439 4.54 -7.16 0.76
CA ALA A 439 5.75 -7.02 -0.03
C ALA A 439 6.51 -5.70 0.25
N VAL A 440 6.17 -4.94 1.29
CA VAL A 440 6.85 -3.67 1.63
C VAL A 440 7.13 -3.53 3.12
N TYR A 441 7.82 -2.46 3.51
CA TYR A 441 7.98 -2.11 4.93
C TYR A 441 6.63 -1.91 5.62
N GLY A 442 6.53 -2.39 6.86
CA GLY A 442 5.26 -2.47 7.56
C GLY A 442 4.39 -3.63 7.07
N ALA A 443 5.02 -4.68 6.50
CA ALA A 443 4.35 -5.88 6.03
C ALA A 443 3.36 -6.39 7.07
N ALA A 444 2.09 -6.39 6.70
CA ALA A 444 1.00 -6.70 7.61
C ALA A 444 -0.26 -7.07 6.82
N TYR A 445 -1.21 -7.69 7.50
CA TYR A 445 -2.56 -7.90 6.97
C TYR A 445 -3.61 -7.34 7.94
N LYS A 446 -4.82 -7.10 7.45
CA LYS A 446 -5.93 -6.58 8.27
C LYS A 446 -6.87 -7.70 8.68
N ILE A 447 -7.48 -7.58 9.86
CA ILE A 447 -8.62 -8.39 10.27
C ILE A 447 -9.80 -7.45 10.50
N VAL A 448 -10.94 -7.76 9.92
CA VAL A 448 -12.21 -7.04 10.16
C VAL A 448 -13.20 -7.97 10.81
N THR A 449 -13.81 -7.51 11.91
CA THR A 449 -14.87 -8.24 12.64
C THR A 449 -15.98 -7.28 13.05
N TYR A 450 -17.21 -7.53 12.61
CA TYR A 450 -18.36 -6.80 13.16
C TYR A 450 -18.64 -7.24 14.60
N LYS A 451 -18.67 -6.28 15.53
CA LYS A 451 -19.03 -6.49 16.94
C LYS A 451 -20.52 -6.28 17.19
N SER A 452 -21.17 -5.48 16.34
CA SER A 452 -22.61 -5.25 16.32
C SER A 452 -23.02 -4.77 14.92
N ALA A 453 -24.29 -4.41 14.70
CA ALA A 453 -24.73 -3.78 13.45
C ALA A 453 -24.08 -2.40 13.21
N ASP A 454 -23.67 -1.72 14.28
CA ASP A 454 -23.17 -0.33 14.23
C ASP A 454 -21.66 -0.22 14.44
N VAL A 455 -20.96 -1.32 14.73
CA VAL A 455 -19.54 -1.31 15.09
C VAL A 455 -18.77 -2.42 14.39
N ALA A 456 -17.75 -2.04 13.62
CA ALA A 456 -16.73 -2.94 13.10
C ALA A 456 -15.39 -2.71 13.81
N ASP A 457 -14.72 -3.79 14.20
CA ASP A 457 -13.36 -3.80 14.75
C ASP A 457 -12.37 -4.11 13.64
N VAL A 458 -11.28 -3.33 13.57
CA VAL A 458 -10.24 -3.46 12.57
C VAL A 458 -8.90 -3.59 13.27
N GLN A 459 -8.17 -4.66 12.98
CA GLN A 459 -6.85 -4.95 13.54
C GLN A 459 -5.81 -5.10 12.45
N THR A 460 -4.62 -4.57 12.69
CA THR A 460 -3.46 -4.71 11.80
C THR A 460 -2.46 -5.66 12.43
N VAL A 461 -2.21 -6.77 11.73
CA VAL A 461 -1.30 -7.82 12.20
C VAL A 461 0.01 -7.69 11.43
N ALA A 462 1.03 -7.15 12.10
CA ALA A 462 2.36 -7.01 11.52
C ALA A 462 3.09 -8.35 11.43
N LEU A 463 3.77 -8.57 10.32
CA LEU A 463 4.58 -9.75 10.04
C LEU A 463 6.05 -9.40 10.23
N ASN A 464 6.51 -9.41 11.49
CA ASN A 464 7.93 -9.19 11.78
C ASN A 464 8.74 -10.49 11.61
N ASP A 465 8.13 -11.63 11.92
CA ASP A 465 8.77 -12.94 11.90
C ASP A 465 8.17 -13.80 10.79
N VAL A 466 8.90 -13.97 9.69
CA VAL A 466 8.50 -14.80 8.55
C VAL A 466 9.45 -15.99 8.47
N PRO A 467 8.97 -17.23 8.65
CA PRO A 467 9.81 -18.41 8.47
C PRO A 467 10.46 -18.43 7.08
N ARG A 468 11.75 -18.80 7.05
CA ARG A 468 12.52 -18.99 5.81
C ARG A 468 12.75 -17.73 4.95
N PHE A 469 12.47 -16.52 5.44
CA PHE A 469 12.72 -15.29 4.67
C PHE A 469 14.18 -15.12 4.18
N LYS A 470 15.15 -15.76 4.87
CA LYS A 470 16.57 -15.73 4.50
C LYS A 470 17.00 -16.79 3.49
N GLU A 471 16.09 -17.65 3.03
CA GLU A 471 16.42 -18.81 2.21
C GLU A 471 17.15 -18.42 0.90
N LEU A 472 16.85 -17.23 0.38
CA LEU A 472 17.41 -16.73 -0.88
C LEU A 472 18.71 -15.92 -0.70
N PHE A 473 19.12 -15.61 0.53
CA PHE A 473 20.29 -14.77 0.80
C PHE A 473 21.59 -15.29 0.18
N PRO A 474 21.86 -16.62 0.13
CA PRO A 474 23.04 -17.13 -0.56
C PRO A 474 23.08 -16.77 -2.06
N HIS A 475 21.93 -16.61 -2.71
CA HIS A 475 21.87 -16.21 -4.12
C HIS A 475 22.14 -14.71 -4.28
N TYR A 476 21.60 -13.87 -3.39
CA TYR A 476 21.92 -12.44 -3.37
C TYR A 476 23.39 -12.17 -3.03
N GLN A 477 24.03 -13.03 -2.24
CA GLN A 477 25.47 -12.96 -2.01
C GLN A 477 26.26 -13.11 -3.32
N ALA A 478 25.86 -14.04 -4.19
CA ALA A 478 26.51 -14.22 -5.48
C ALA A 478 26.37 -12.98 -6.39
N GLU A 479 25.20 -12.33 -6.37
CA GLU A 479 25.00 -11.04 -7.04
C GLU A 479 25.91 -9.96 -6.46
N TYR A 480 25.95 -9.84 -5.13
CA TYR A 480 26.80 -8.87 -4.45
C TYR A 480 28.27 -9.04 -4.87
N ASP A 481 28.79 -10.27 -4.79
CA ASP A 481 30.18 -10.60 -5.13
C ASP A 481 30.48 -10.27 -6.60
N TYR A 482 29.56 -10.61 -7.51
CA TYR A 482 29.65 -10.26 -8.92
C TYR A 482 29.76 -8.74 -9.13
N LEU A 483 28.86 -7.96 -8.54
CA LEU A 483 28.81 -6.50 -8.68
C LEU A 483 30.04 -5.82 -8.08
N GLN A 484 30.56 -6.31 -6.95
CA GLN A 484 31.79 -5.78 -6.34
C GLN A 484 33.02 -6.07 -7.19
N ALA A 485 33.09 -7.23 -7.83
CA ALA A 485 34.21 -7.62 -8.70
C ALA A 485 34.15 -6.97 -10.09
N SER A 486 32.97 -6.56 -10.57
CA SER A 486 32.80 -6.01 -11.92
C SER A 486 33.44 -4.62 -12.08
N THR A 487 34.12 -4.43 -13.21
CA THR A 487 34.65 -3.14 -13.67
C THR A 487 33.73 -2.47 -14.71
N VAL A 488 32.60 -3.09 -15.04
CA VAL A 488 31.64 -2.55 -16.02
C VAL A 488 30.85 -1.41 -15.38
N PRO A 489 30.80 -0.20 -15.97
CA PRO A 489 30.11 0.95 -15.38
C PRO A 489 28.64 0.68 -15.02
N ALA A 490 27.93 -0.08 -15.86
CA ALA A 490 26.54 -0.44 -15.61
C ALA A 490 26.35 -1.33 -14.37
N ASP A 491 27.31 -2.21 -14.07
CA ASP A 491 27.28 -3.05 -12.87
C ASP A 491 27.69 -2.25 -11.63
N ILE A 492 28.69 -1.36 -11.76
CA ILE A 492 29.12 -0.48 -10.68
C ILE A 492 27.95 0.39 -10.21
N ALA A 493 27.14 0.90 -11.13
CA ALA A 493 25.95 1.69 -10.83
C ALA A 493 24.87 0.91 -10.05
N LYS A 494 24.92 -0.43 -10.07
CA LYS A 494 23.97 -1.31 -9.38
C LYS A 494 24.45 -1.82 -8.03
N ARG A 495 25.66 -1.44 -7.58
CA ARG A 495 26.17 -1.87 -6.28
C ARG A 495 25.27 -1.38 -5.14
N TRP A 496 24.94 -2.31 -4.24
CA TRP A 496 24.08 -2.08 -3.08
C TRP A 496 24.78 -2.43 -1.76
N ASN A 497 24.19 -2.06 -0.63
CA ASN A 497 24.79 -2.26 0.68
C ASN A 497 24.54 -3.68 1.22
N HIS A 498 25.61 -4.43 1.50
CA HIS A 498 25.56 -5.81 1.99
C HIS A 498 24.74 -5.98 3.27
N GLY A 499 24.65 -4.95 4.13
CA GLY A 499 23.99 -5.03 5.43
C GLY A 499 22.52 -5.47 5.41
N VAL A 500 21.85 -5.44 4.26
CA VAL A 500 20.51 -6.03 4.09
C VAL A 500 20.50 -7.55 4.36
N LEU A 501 21.60 -8.25 4.05
CA LEU A 501 21.76 -9.69 4.28
C LEU A 501 22.07 -10.05 5.75
N ASP A 502 22.41 -9.05 6.58
CA ASP A 502 22.68 -9.23 8.01
C ASP A 502 21.41 -9.15 8.88
N THR A 503 20.28 -8.76 8.29
CA THR A 503 18.99 -8.58 8.99
C THR A 503 18.50 -9.87 9.64
N LYS A 504 17.87 -9.80 10.81
CA LYS A 504 17.56 -10.97 11.65
C LYS A 504 16.10 -11.42 11.60
N SER A 505 15.21 -10.50 11.24
CA SER A 505 13.77 -10.74 11.08
C SER A 505 13.28 -10.14 9.77
N TYR A 506 12.08 -10.50 9.34
CA TYR A 506 11.47 -9.91 8.15
C TYR A 506 11.12 -8.43 8.36
N GLY A 507 10.78 -8.06 9.60
CA GLY A 507 10.64 -6.65 9.99
C GLY A 507 11.94 -5.85 9.77
N GLU A 508 13.09 -6.40 10.20
CA GLU A 508 14.40 -5.77 9.95
C GLU A 508 14.74 -5.74 8.45
N PHE A 509 14.47 -6.83 7.72
CA PHE A 509 14.71 -6.92 6.28
C PHE A 509 13.94 -5.87 5.50
N THR A 510 12.61 -5.79 5.69
CA THR A 510 11.76 -4.81 5.00
C THR A 510 12.09 -3.39 5.42
N ARG A 511 12.46 -3.15 6.68
CA ARG A 511 12.92 -1.84 7.17
C ARG A 511 14.21 -1.40 6.46
N TYR A 512 15.17 -2.31 6.33
CA TYR A 512 16.44 -2.04 5.67
C TYR A 512 16.23 -1.81 4.17
N TYR A 513 15.53 -2.72 3.49
CA TYR A 513 15.14 -2.59 2.09
C TYR A 513 14.52 -1.22 1.81
N PHE A 514 13.58 -0.76 2.63
CA PHE A 514 12.88 0.49 2.39
C PHE A 514 13.76 1.74 2.60
N GLY A 515 14.75 1.64 3.50
CA GLY A 515 15.79 2.65 3.63
C GLY A 515 16.66 2.74 2.37
N GLU A 516 17.07 1.60 1.82
CA GLU A 516 17.80 1.54 0.55
C GLU A 516 16.95 2.01 -0.64
N LEU A 517 15.66 1.66 -0.70
CA LEU A 517 14.72 2.18 -1.71
C LEU A 517 14.63 3.70 -1.65
N SER A 518 14.58 4.25 -0.44
CA SER A 518 14.61 5.70 -0.25
C SER A 518 15.89 6.28 -0.83
N ARG A 519 17.06 5.72 -0.46
CA ARG A 519 18.38 6.18 -0.88
C ARG A 519 18.62 6.07 -2.39
N LEU A 520 18.28 4.94 -2.97
CA LEU A 520 18.58 4.57 -4.36
C LEU A 520 17.59 5.19 -5.35
N ARG A 521 16.39 5.56 -4.89
CA ARG A 521 15.31 6.01 -5.79
C ARG A 521 14.58 7.25 -5.31
N PHE A 522 13.90 7.18 -4.16
CA PHE A 522 12.99 8.26 -3.76
C PHE A 522 13.70 9.60 -3.54
N MET A 523 14.93 9.58 -3.02
CA MET A 523 15.73 10.80 -2.86
C MET A 523 15.96 11.53 -4.19
N ASP A 524 16.10 10.81 -5.30
CA ASP A 524 16.25 11.39 -6.64
C ASP A 524 14.92 11.71 -7.31
N GLU A 525 13.91 10.86 -7.13
CA GLU A 525 12.60 11.05 -7.76
C GLU A 525 11.77 12.18 -7.10
N TYR A 526 11.79 12.26 -5.76
CA TYR A 526 10.82 13.08 -5.03
C TYR A 526 11.39 14.40 -4.51
N TRP A 527 12.68 14.46 -4.18
CA TRP A 527 13.25 15.61 -3.46
C TRP A 527 13.92 16.61 -4.41
N PRO A 528 13.65 17.93 -4.29
CA PRO A 528 14.48 18.98 -4.90
C PRO A 528 15.96 18.85 -4.50
N CYS A 529 16.87 19.33 -5.35
CA CYS A 529 18.32 19.10 -5.20
C CYS A 529 18.84 19.49 -3.81
N GLU A 530 18.57 20.73 -3.39
CA GLU A 530 19.01 21.31 -2.12
C GLU A 530 18.37 20.61 -0.92
N MET A 531 17.13 20.14 -1.07
CA MET A 531 16.46 19.39 -0.02
C MET A 531 17.02 17.97 0.09
N LYS A 532 17.37 17.33 -1.03
CA LYS A 532 18.07 16.04 -1.08
C LYS A 532 19.43 16.15 -0.38
N GLU A 533 20.22 17.18 -0.71
CA GLU A 533 21.52 17.43 -0.07
C GLU A 533 21.37 17.53 1.45
N ALA A 534 20.43 18.37 1.92
CA ALA A 534 20.18 18.53 3.35
C ALA A 534 19.70 17.22 4.02
N ALA A 535 18.74 16.52 3.43
CA ALA A 535 18.19 15.28 3.99
C ALA A 535 19.18 14.11 3.99
N THR A 536 20.19 14.13 3.12
CA THR A 536 21.22 13.08 3.02
C THR A 536 22.54 13.45 3.71
N GLY A 537 22.76 14.72 4.04
CA GLY A 537 23.98 15.21 4.69
C GLY A 537 23.85 15.54 6.19
N LEU A 538 22.64 15.74 6.70
CA LEU A 538 22.43 16.22 8.07
C LEU A 538 21.91 15.14 9.02
N THR A 539 22.55 15.00 10.18
CA THR A 539 21.97 14.32 11.34
C THR A 539 20.83 15.15 11.93
N LEU A 540 19.94 14.53 12.72
CA LEU A 540 18.85 15.25 13.38
C LEU A 540 19.37 16.33 14.36
N GLN A 541 20.53 16.10 14.98
CA GLN A 541 21.23 17.10 15.79
C GLN A 541 21.57 18.34 14.97
N GLN A 542 22.20 18.17 13.81
CA GLN A 542 22.57 19.28 12.92
C GLN A 542 21.35 19.98 12.33
N MET A 543 20.27 19.24 12.03
CA MET A 543 18.98 19.83 11.63
C MET A 543 18.43 20.74 12.73
N LEU A 544 18.53 20.33 14.01
CA LEU A 544 18.11 21.17 15.12
C LEU A 544 19.00 22.41 15.23
N VAL A 545 20.32 22.30 15.06
CA VAL A 545 21.22 23.48 15.05
C VAL A 545 20.86 24.43 13.91
N LEU A 546 20.67 23.93 12.69
CA LEU A 546 20.28 24.75 11.54
C LEU A 546 18.92 25.42 11.72
N SER A 547 17.97 24.78 12.40
CA SER A 547 16.69 25.40 12.74
C SER A 547 16.85 26.65 13.63
N GLN A 548 17.96 26.75 14.37
CA GLN A 548 18.29 27.89 15.25
C GLN A 548 19.35 28.84 14.68
N LEU A 549 19.96 28.49 13.55
CA LEU A 549 21.02 29.28 12.94
C LEU A 549 20.47 30.62 12.47
N ASN A 550 21.20 31.69 12.78
CA ASN A 550 20.95 33.02 12.26
C ASN A 550 22.28 33.64 11.86
N THR A 551 22.61 33.54 10.58
CA THR A 551 23.84 34.09 10.02
C THR A 551 23.54 34.99 8.82
N ALA A 552 24.46 35.89 8.52
CA ALA A 552 24.50 36.65 7.27
C ALA A 552 25.49 36.05 6.25
N VAL A 553 26.19 34.96 6.59
CA VAL A 553 27.06 34.22 5.67
C VAL A 553 26.19 33.50 4.65
N THR A 554 26.51 33.62 3.36
CA THR A 554 25.75 33.05 2.25
C THR A 554 26.24 31.67 1.83
N LEU A 555 25.44 30.95 1.06
CA LEU A 555 25.84 29.64 0.49
C LEU A 555 27.10 29.75 -0.36
N ALA A 556 27.25 30.83 -1.14
CA ALA A 556 28.43 31.09 -1.97
C ALA A 556 29.74 31.19 -1.15
N GLN A 557 29.64 31.57 0.12
CA GLN A 557 30.78 31.73 1.03
C GLN A 557 31.15 30.44 1.77
N LEU A 558 30.37 29.34 1.66
CA LEU A 558 30.65 28.08 2.36
C LEU A 558 32.00 27.46 1.98
N LYS A 559 32.46 27.67 0.74
CA LYS A 559 33.78 27.22 0.28
C LYS A 559 34.94 27.83 1.10
N ASP A 560 34.72 29.00 1.69
CA ASP A 560 35.70 29.74 2.48
C ASP A 560 35.60 29.42 3.99
N ALA A 561 34.65 28.54 4.39
CA ALA A 561 34.45 28.05 5.75
C ALA A 561 34.11 26.53 5.77
N PRO A 562 34.98 25.66 5.22
CA PRO A 562 34.69 24.25 5.05
C PRO A 562 34.53 23.53 6.40
N GLY A 563 33.60 22.56 6.46
CA GLY A 563 33.45 21.66 7.60
C GLY A 563 32.59 22.16 8.76
N ILE A 564 32.03 23.37 8.69
CA ILE A 564 31.11 23.88 9.73
C ILE A 564 29.70 23.34 9.55
N VAL A 565 29.19 23.38 8.32
CA VAL A 565 27.86 22.87 7.95
C VAL A 565 28.04 21.90 6.78
N PRO A 566 27.46 20.70 6.80
CA PRO A 566 27.58 19.72 5.72
C PRO A 566 26.60 20.04 4.57
N LEU A 567 26.60 21.27 4.10
CA LEU A 567 25.81 21.77 2.96
C LEU A 567 26.75 22.42 1.94
N SER A 568 26.30 22.57 0.69
CA SER A 568 27.07 23.25 -0.34
C SER A 568 26.21 24.23 -1.16
N ALA A 569 26.85 24.95 -2.09
CA ALA A 569 26.15 25.79 -3.06
C ALA A 569 25.81 25.04 -4.36
N THR A 570 26.07 23.72 -4.46
CA THR A 570 25.97 22.96 -5.72
C THR A 570 24.56 22.95 -6.32
N CYS A 571 23.54 22.99 -5.47
CA CYS A 571 22.14 23.04 -5.88
C CYS A 571 21.61 24.46 -6.10
N ALA A 572 22.40 25.48 -5.77
CA ALA A 572 22.02 26.89 -5.92
C ALA A 572 22.51 27.46 -7.26
N ALA A 573 21.82 28.49 -7.76
CA ALA A 573 22.24 29.28 -8.90
C ALA A 573 23.01 30.52 -8.43
N ALA A 574 24.01 30.93 -9.23
CA ALA A 574 24.78 32.15 -8.97
C ALA A 574 23.84 33.38 -8.98
N GLY A 575 23.75 34.06 -7.84
CA GLY A 575 22.98 35.28 -7.69
C GLY A 575 23.84 36.54 -7.66
N THR A 576 23.18 37.70 -7.74
CA THR A 576 23.83 39.01 -7.56
C THR A 576 23.92 39.33 -6.06
N PRO A 577 25.11 39.62 -5.52
CA PRO A 577 25.25 40.02 -4.13
C PRO A 577 24.39 41.27 -3.81
N PRO A 578 23.76 41.35 -2.63
CA PRO A 578 23.00 42.54 -2.24
C PRO A 578 23.91 43.78 -2.18
N ALA A 579 23.42 44.93 -2.65
CA ALA A 579 24.19 46.18 -2.73
C ALA A 579 24.59 46.76 -1.36
N SER A 580 23.96 46.31 -0.27
CA SER A 580 24.33 46.51 1.14
C SER A 580 23.38 45.73 2.05
N PRO A 581 23.81 45.31 3.25
CA PRO A 581 25.14 45.52 3.83
C PRO A 581 26.14 44.44 3.42
N VAL A 582 27.43 44.74 3.62
CA VAL A 582 28.58 43.84 3.42
C VAL A 582 28.27 42.47 4.03
N ALA A 583 28.33 41.42 3.21
CA ALA A 583 28.18 40.04 3.69
C ALA A 583 29.13 39.81 4.87
N ALA A 584 28.65 39.16 5.94
CA ALA A 584 29.53 38.79 7.05
C ALA A 584 30.73 37.99 6.50
N PRO A 585 31.94 38.14 7.06
CA PRO A 585 33.07 37.34 6.63
C PRO A 585 32.74 35.86 6.85
N ALA A 586 33.18 34.97 5.94
CA ALA A 586 32.88 33.54 6.03
C ALA A 586 33.30 32.94 7.40
N THR A 587 34.34 33.50 8.03
CA THR A 587 34.81 33.14 9.37
C THR A 587 33.77 33.34 10.48
N GLN A 588 32.78 34.21 10.28
CA GLN A 588 31.70 34.45 11.24
C GLN A 588 30.80 33.21 11.42
N LEU A 589 30.69 32.35 10.40
CA LEU A 589 29.83 31.17 10.43
C LEU A 589 30.16 30.24 11.61
N ALA A 590 31.44 30.14 12.01
CA ALA A 590 31.86 29.32 13.14
C ALA A 590 31.25 29.81 14.47
N ALA A 591 31.28 31.12 14.71
CA ALA A 591 30.70 31.73 15.91
C ALA A 591 29.17 31.61 15.90
N ASP A 592 28.54 31.85 14.75
CA ASP A 592 27.10 31.74 14.59
C ASP A 592 26.60 30.30 14.80
N TRP A 593 27.37 29.30 14.33
CA TRP A 593 27.09 27.88 14.55
C TRP A 593 27.18 27.49 16.03
N VAL A 594 28.17 27.99 16.77
CA VAL A 594 28.29 27.75 18.23
C VAL A 594 27.11 28.37 18.98
N ALA A 595 26.70 29.59 18.60
CA ALA A 595 25.53 30.25 19.19
C ALA A 595 24.24 29.47 18.90
N ALA A 596 24.06 28.99 17.65
CA ALA A 596 22.93 28.15 17.26
C ALA A 596 22.92 26.81 18.01
N THR A 597 24.09 26.19 18.18
CA THR A 597 24.26 24.94 18.94
C THR A 597 23.86 25.11 20.39
N THR A 598 24.21 26.23 21.01
CA THR A 598 23.82 26.55 22.39
C THR A 598 22.29 26.64 22.52
N LYS A 599 21.62 27.32 21.58
CA LYS A 599 20.15 27.41 21.55
C LYS A 599 19.49 26.05 21.32
N ALA A 600 20.00 25.29 20.36
CA ALA A 600 19.52 23.94 20.04
C ALA A 600 19.63 22.99 21.24
N ARG A 601 20.76 23.04 21.98
CA ARG A 601 20.96 22.28 23.22
C ARG A 601 19.95 22.70 24.30
N ALA A 602 19.70 24.00 24.46
CA ALA A 602 18.70 24.48 25.41
C ALA A 602 17.28 23.97 25.06
N LEU A 603 16.91 23.94 23.78
CA LEU A 603 15.64 23.39 23.31
C LEU A 603 15.52 21.88 23.59
N ALA A 604 16.58 21.10 23.31
CA ALA A 604 16.61 19.68 23.59
C ALA A 604 16.46 19.39 25.10
N THR A 605 17.22 20.10 25.94
CA THR A 605 17.12 19.99 27.40
C THR A 605 15.71 20.34 27.90
N ALA A 606 15.11 21.41 27.39
CA ALA A 606 13.74 21.81 27.75
C ALA A 606 12.70 20.76 27.34
N ALA A 607 12.92 20.05 26.24
CA ALA A 607 12.11 18.91 25.83
C ALA A 607 12.44 17.62 26.60
N GLY A 608 13.42 17.62 27.50
CA GLY A 608 13.88 16.42 28.21
C GLY A 608 14.51 15.39 27.26
N LEU A 609 15.33 15.86 26.34
CA LEU A 609 16.11 15.07 25.38
C LEU A 609 17.59 15.40 25.54
N ASP A 610 18.45 14.39 25.35
CA ASP A 610 19.89 14.61 25.23
C ASP A 610 20.22 15.12 23.83
N PHE A 611 20.74 16.34 23.74
CA PHE A 611 21.15 16.97 22.49
C PHE A 611 22.19 16.15 21.72
N ASP A 612 23.10 15.48 22.41
CA ASP A 612 24.16 14.69 21.75
C ASP A 612 23.61 13.37 21.21
N ALA A 613 22.61 12.78 21.88
CA ALA A 613 21.90 11.59 21.41
C ALA A 613 21.08 11.82 20.12
N LEU A 614 20.74 13.07 19.76
CA LEU A 614 20.08 13.36 18.47
C LEU A 614 20.97 13.00 17.27
N ALA A 615 22.30 12.96 17.43
CA ALA A 615 23.22 12.60 16.35
C ALA A 615 23.08 11.13 15.92
N ALA A 616 22.50 10.27 16.79
CA ALA A 616 22.23 8.87 16.46
C ALA A 616 21.13 8.70 15.39
N VAL A 617 20.28 9.72 15.19
CA VAL A 617 19.37 9.77 14.04
C VAL A 617 20.16 10.34 12.85
N THR A 618 20.80 9.42 12.13
CA THR A 618 21.60 9.70 10.93
C THR A 618 20.72 10.19 9.77
N PRO A 619 21.30 10.71 8.68
CA PRO A 619 20.54 11.01 7.47
C PRO A 619 19.76 9.79 6.95
N TYR A 620 20.38 8.61 6.97
CA TYR A 620 19.76 7.34 6.57
C TYR A 620 18.49 7.03 7.38
N GLU A 621 18.57 7.27 8.69
CA GLU A 621 17.42 7.08 9.58
C GLU A 621 16.33 8.13 9.32
N PHE A 622 16.69 9.40 9.11
CA PHE A 622 15.72 10.47 8.85
C PHE A 622 14.89 10.25 7.57
N TYR A 623 15.54 10.15 6.41
CA TYR A 623 14.77 9.99 5.17
C TYR A 623 14.08 8.62 5.13
N GLY A 624 14.66 7.60 5.78
CA GLY A 624 14.04 6.30 5.94
C GLY A 624 12.76 6.41 6.74
N ASP A 625 12.80 7.02 7.92
CA ASP A 625 11.63 7.24 8.79
C ASP A 625 10.56 8.08 8.09
N PHE A 626 10.94 9.15 7.38
CA PHE A 626 10.01 9.98 6.63
C PHE A 626 9.23 9.14 5.60
N HIS A 627 9.91 8.45 4.69
CA HIS A 627 9.24 7.65 3.66
C HIS A 627 8.50 6.45 4.28
N ARG A 628 9.04 5.83 5.33
CA ARG A 628 8.35 4.73 6.03
C ARG A 628 7.07 5.18 6.70
N THR A 629 7.00 6.39 7.26
CA THR A 629 5.75 6.94 7.80
C THR A 629 4.73 7.26 6.72
N VAL A 630 5.18 7.72 5.54
CA VAL A 630 4.30 7.91 4.38
C VAL A 630 3.55 6.61 4.04
N TYR A 631 4.24 5.46 4.10
CA TYR A 631 3.67 4.16 3.70
C TYR A 631 3.04 3.39 4.86
N ALA A 632 3.61 3.40 6.05
CA ALA A 632 3.23 2.46 7.11
C ALA A 632 2.46 3.10 8.29
N GLY A 633 2.24 4.43 8.27
CA GLY A 633 1.45 5.12 9.29
C GLY A 633 1.90 4.79 10.72
N GLU A 634 0.98 4.32 11.56
CA GLU A 634 1.27 3.99 12.97
C GLU A 634 2.29 2.85 13.14
N LEU A 635 2.46 1.95 12.14
CA LEU A 635 3.49 0.91 12.20
C LEU A 635 4.89 1.52 12.19
N ALA A 636 5.10 2.59 11.41
CA ALA A 636 6.37 3.32 11.42
C ALA A 636 6.61 4.05 12.75
N LEU A 637 5.56 4.64 13.33
CA LEU A 637 5.68 5.32 14.63
C LEU A 637 6.06 4.34 15.75
N ARG A 638 5.48 3.14 15.72
CA ARG A 638 5.82 2.07 16.65
C ARG A 638 7.26 1.57 16.47
N ASP A 639 7.72 1.41 15.23
CA ASP A 639 9.11 1.03 14.93
C ASP A 639 10.12 2.10 15.40
N MET A 640 9.80 3.39 15.23
CA MET A 640 10.62 4.49 15.74
C MET A 640 10.73 4.50 17.26
N GLY A 641 9.66 4.11 17.96
CA GLY A 641 9.57 4.14 19.42
C GLY A 641 9.46 5.55 20.01
N GLU A 642 9.19 5.63 21.30
CA GLU A 642 8.88 6.89 22.00
C GLU A 642 10.01 7.92 21.91
N LEU A 643 11.27 7.49 22.10
CA LEU A 643 12.42 8.39 22.11
C LEU A 643 12.57 9.11 20.76
N ARG A 644 12.52 8.36 19.66
CA ARG A 644 12.72 8.93 18.32
C ARG A 644 11.53 9.79 17.90
N VAL A 645 10.31 9.38 18.24
CA VAL A 645 9.13 10.24 18.05
C VAL A 645 9.26 11.54 18.82
N LYS A 646 9.72 11.51 20.08
CA LYS A 646 9.97 12.71 20.88
C LYS A 646 11.04 13.62 20.25
N GLN A 647 12.10 13.04 19.69
CA GLN A 647 13.13 13.78 18.94
C GLN A 647 12.54 14.48 17.70
N TYR A 648 11.66 13.83 16.95
CA TYR A 648 10.99 14.48 15.81
C TYR A 648 9.99 15.56 16.24
N LYS A 649 9.23 15.36 17.34
CA LYS A 649 8.33 16.40 17.89
C LYS A 649 9.09 17.68 18.28
N LEU A 650 10.33 17.54 18.78
CA LEU A 650 11.20 18.69 19.02
C LEU A 650 11.46 19.46 17.72
N LEU A 651 11.89 18.79 16.65
CA LEU A 651 12.15 19.46 15.36
C LEU A 651 10.88 20.10 14.77
N MET A 652 9.73 19.44 14.88
CA MET A 652 8.43 19.98 14.41
C MET A 652 8.06 21.32 15.05
N SER A 653 8.62 21.65 16.22
CA SER A 653 8.38 22.91 16.95
C SER A 653 9.59 23.85 17.00
N ALA A 654 10.73 23.45 16.46
CA ALA A 654 11.98 24.21 16.57
C ALA A 654 12.14 25.33 15.53
N PHE A 655 11.46 25.24 14.37
CA PHE A 655 11.66 26.20 13.27
C PHE A 655 11.11 27.60 13.58
N PRO A 656 11.69 28.66 13.00
CA PRO A 656 11.14 30.01 13.12
C PRO A 656 9.67 30.09 12.70
N ALA A 657 8.88 30.91 13.40
CA ALA A 657 7.46 31.11 13.09
C ALA A 657 7.26 31.68 11.66
N ALA A 658 8.18 32.52 11.19
CA ALA A 658 8.24 33.02 9.83
C ALA A 658 9.70 32.97 9.34
N PRO A 659 10.14 31.85 8.73
CA PRO A 659 11.46 31.78 8.10
C PRO A 659 11.59 32.85 7.00
N ALA A 660 12.80 33.34 6.77
CA ALA A 660 13.07 34.23 5.65
C ALA A 660 12.69 33.56 4.32
N ALA A 661 12.18 34.36 3.37
CA ALA A 661 11.83 33.87 2.05
C ALA A 661 13.10 33.47 1.28
N ILE A 662 13.03 32.36 0.54
CA ILE A 662 14.11 31.91 -0.33
C ILE A 662 14.21 32.85 -1.53
N VAL A 663 15.34 33.53 -1.68
CA VAL A 663 15.66 34.26 -2.92
C VAL A 663 15.96 33.23 -4.01
N LYS A 664 15.32 33.36 -5.18
CA LYS A 664 15.49 32.42 -6.30
C LYS A 664 16.10 33.10 -7.53
N VAL A 665 16.81 32.32 -8.32
CA VAL A 665 17.24 32.68 -9.69
C VAL A 665 16.67 31.60 -10.62
N GLY A 666 15.62 31.96 -11.35
CA GLY A 666 14.75 30.97 -12.00
C GLY A 666 14.11 30.05 -10.95
N ASP A 667 14.17 28.74 -11.18
CA ASP A 667 13.58 27.74 -10.28
C ASP A 667 14.50 27.33 -9.12
N LYS A 668 15.76 27.76 -9.14
CA LYS A 668 16.76 27.37 -8.13
C LYS A 668 16.88 28.41 -7.01
N PRO A 669 17.21 28.00 -5.78
CA PRO A 669 17.68 28.93 -4.75
C PRO A 669 18.90 29.71 -5.25
N SER A 670 18.99 30.99 -4.90
CA SER A 670 20.19 31.80 -5.08
C SER A 670 21.28 31.38 -4.10
N ASP A 671 22.54 31.34 -4.56
CA ASP A 671 23.70 31.12 -3.69
C ASP A 671 23.98 32.31 -2.74
N GLN A 672 23.27 33.43 -2.94
CA GLN A 672 23.30 34.61 -2.08
C GLN A 672 22.32 34.52 -0.89
N ASN A 673 21.51 33.45 -0.79
CA ASN A 673 20.76 33.19 0.43
C ASN A 673 21.74 32.94 1.59
N ALA A 674 21.40 33.44 2.78
CA ALA A 674 22.09 33.03 4.00
C ALA A 674 21.93 31.51 4.21
N VAL A 675 22.97 30.87 4.77
CA VAL A 675 23.10 29.40 4.82
C VAL A 675 21.84 28.68 5.34
N GLN A 676 21.18 29.25 6.35
CA GLN A 676 20.00 28.66 6.99
C GLN A 676 18.70 28.78 6.19
N VAL A 677 18.59 29.72 5.26
CA VAL A 677 17.29 30.21 4.75
C VAL A 677 16.52 29.13 4.00
N ALA A 678 17.19 28.44 3.07
CA ALA A 678 16.57 27.35 2.30
C ALA A 678 16.10 26.22 3.24
N PHE A 679 16.99 25.77 4.14
CA PHE A 679 16.68 24.73 5.12
C PHE A 679 15.49 25.12 6.01
N GLN A 680 15.52 26.29 6.65
CA GLN A 680 14.46 26.70 7.57
C GLN A 680 13.10 26.87 6.87
N SER A 681 13.09 27.36 5.63
CA SER A 681 11.86 27.53 4.86
C SER A 681 11.28 26.18 4.39
N GLN A 682 12.12 25.31 3.81
CA GLN A 682 11.68 24.03 3.23
C GLN A 682 11.45 22.96 4.30
N PHE A 683 12.39 22.77 5.23
CA PHE A 683 12.26 21.70 6.23
C PHE A 683 11.20 21.99 7.28
N LYS A 684 10.84 23.25 7.52
CA LYS A 684 9.63 23.56 8.28
C LYS A 684 8.40 22.91 7.65
N GLN A 685 8.28 22.95 6.32
CA GLN A 685 7.17 22.31 5.61
C GLN A 685 7.32 20.78 5.60
N VAL A 686 8.53 20.25 5.42
CA VAL A 686 8.78 18.80 5.52
C VAL A 686 8.35 18.26 6.88
N PHE A 687 8.74 18.92 7.98
CA PHE A 687 8.33 18.48 9.33
C PHE A 687 6.85 18.72 9.60
N ALA A 688 6.20 19.71 8.98
CA ALA A 688 4.76 19.89 9.05
C ALA A 688 4.00 18.75 8.34
N ILE A 689 4.46 18.36 7.14
CA ILE A 689 3.94 17.19 6.40
C ILE A 689 4.18 15.92 7.21
N PHE A 690 5.39 15.74 7.74
CA PHE A 690 5.74 14.57 8.53
C PHE A 690 4.87 14.44 9.77
N LYS A 691 4.60 15.57 10.45
CA LYS A 691 3.63 15.64 11.55
C LYS A 691 2.25 15.21 11.09
N GLY A 692 1.73 15.79 10.00
CA GLY A 692 0.42 15.46 9.47
C GLY A 692 0.24 13.97 9.15
N LEU A 693 1.25 13.36 8.51
CA LEU A 693 1.26 11.93 8.19
C LEU A 693 1.25 11.05 9.44
N GLY A 694 2.06 11.36 10.46
CA GLY A 694 2.08 10.61 11.74
C GLY A 694 1.01 11.03 12.76
N SER A 695 0.11 11.93 12.37
CA SER A 695 -1.04 12.40 13.14
C SER A 695 -2.38 12.02 12.49
N GLY A 696 -2.34 11.17 11.47
CA GLY A 696 -3.50 10.69 10.73
C GLY A 696 -4.50 9.90 11.58
N LYS A 697 -5.59 9.45 10.94
CA LYS A 697 -6.58 8.58 11.57
C LYS A 697 -5.94 7.23 11.97
N PRO A 698 -6.48 6.53 12.98
CA PRO A 698 -5.87 5.31 13.47
C PRO A 698 -5.83 4.23 12.37
N SER A 699 -4.76 3.44 12.41
CA SER A 699 -4.46 2.43 11.39
C SER A 699 -4.02 1.09 12.00
N GLY A 700 -3.66 1.03 13.28
CA GLY A 700 -3.25 -0.18 14.01
C GLY A 700 -4.44 -1.02 14.46
N HIS A 701 -5.01 -0.71 15.63
CA HIS A 701 -6.24 -1.33 16.16
C HIS A 701 -7.26 -0.25 16.46
N PHE A 702 -8.41 -0.29 15.78
CA PHE A 702 -9.46 0.71 15.92
C PHE A 702 -10.84 0.12 15.66
N THR A 703 -11.87 0.87 16.04
CA THR A 703 -13.25 0.55 15.68
C THR A 703 -13.81 1.62 14.73
N ILE A 704 -14.68 1.17 13.84
CA ILE A 704 -15.51 2.01 12.97
C ILE A 704 -16.88 2.06 13.63
N ASP A 705 -17.27 3.25 14.08
CA ASP A 705 -18.58 3.50 14.68
C ASP A 705 -19.49 4.11 13.62
N PHE A 706 -20.33 3.27 13.00
CA PHE A 706 -21.23 3.69 11.91
C PHE A 706 -22.34 4.64 12.39
N LYS A 707 -22.70 4.54 13.67
CA LYS A 707 -23.74 5.38 14.29
C LYS A 707 -23.23 6.80 14.53
N ASN A 708 -22.05 6.91 15.13
CA ASN A 708 -21.40 8.19 15.43
C ASN A 708 -20.51 8.70 14.28
N LYS A 709 -20.35 7.92 13.21
CA LYS A 709 -19.65 8.28 11.96
C LYS A 709 -18.21 8.69 12.22
N LYS A 710 -17.50 7.85 12.97
CA LYS A 710 -16.11 8.12 13.38
C LYS A 710 -15.27 6.85 13.49
N LEU A 711 -13.98 6.99 13.22
CA LEU A 711 -12.94 6.05 13.61
C LEU A 711 -12.52 6.31 15.06
N VAL A 712 -12.51 5.27 15.88
CA VAL A 712 -12.11 5.34 17.29
C VAL A 712 -10.90 4.45 17.51
N ASN A 713 -9.78 5.05 17.91
CA ASN A 713 -8.57 4.29 18.23
C ASN A 713 -8.85 3.38 19.45
N ALA A 714 -8.59 2.08 19.29
CA ALA A 714 -8.74 1.09 20.35
C ALA A 714 -7.44 0.92 21.16
N ASP A 715 -6.30 1.38 20.61
CA ASP A 715 -5.00 1.42 21.27
C ASP A 715 -4.70 2.85 21.79
N THR A 716 -5.03 3.10 23.05
CA THR A 716 -4.79 4.41 23.69
C THR A 716 -3.33 4.63 24.08
N ALA A 717 -2.46 3.62 23.97
CA ALA A 717 -1.05 3.70 24.28
C ALA A 717 -0.17 3.91 23.03
N GLY A 718 -0.78 3.98 21.84
CA GLY A 718 -0.08 4.18 20.58
C GLY A 718 0.71 5.48 20.52
N VAL A 719 1.93 5.41 20.01
CA VAL A 719 2.81 6.57 19.81
C VAL A 719 2.26 7.43 18.67
N SER A 720 2.10 8.75 18.88
CA SER A 720 1.62 9.70 17.88
C SER A 720 2.45 11.00 17.89
N PHE A 721 2.46 11.72 16.77
CA PHE A 721 2.99 13.08 16.71
C PHE A 721 2.03 14.14 17.30
N ASN A 722 0.79 13.77 17.59
CA ASN A 722 -0.17 14.62 18.31
C ASN A 722 0.18 14.82 19.79
#